data_AF-A0A1F7IIR0-F1
#
_entry.id   AF-A0A1F7IIR0-F1
#
_cell.length_a   1.000
_cell.length_b   1.000
_cell.length_c   1.000
_cell.angle_alpha   90.00
_cell.angle_beta   90.00
_cell.angle_gamma   90.00
#
_symmetry.space_group_name_H-M   'P 1'
#
loop_
_entity.id
_entity.type
_entity.pdbx_description
1 polymer ?
#
loop_
_entity_poly.entity_id
_entity_poly.type
_entity_poly.pdbx_seq_one_letter_code
_entity_poly.pdbx_strand_id
1 'polypeptide(L)'
;MKKGQSLIELLLTIGLSAVLLPALITGLVSSREGKAQQQERIQAASLLRQTYEAVRSIRNRGWDNISVNGTYHPIISAGQWASASGAITTNDFTQSYTVSDVRRDINGAIVTPPAGNLDPSTKKIDIAISWIKPFNSSISTTLYLTRYRDNLSYAETTQSQFNLGLKTGTAVRASNPPQVADDGEIILATGGHSDWCTPTLDANTLNLPKNGVGKAISARPGSSVGQSSQAAAGTGENASGISYVNILITDTFPPQPSIEATFDGYKTNGVFTEEDYAYLATDDNGKELVIVDLNQIVGGKYRESGYFDAPGNTNGKSIFVSGNIGYLTTGNKLYTINLNDKSGPRSQLASVTLAGTANKVVVNGDYAFLAVNSESTPMQIVQISNGGQTLSVVGYANLPDDEDGVDVVVNSTGTRAYLIIEENKKFYIVDTSTKTGSQPFKGSYSTGSMNPKGIAVVPGNRAIVVGSGGIEYQVVNISNEAAPVSCAPGGGIDMNITINGVSSIIESDGDAYSYIISDSDPEFRIVEGGSGGAFSSEGTFESQTFNPGYQTADNRFSANFNQPANTSIQFQVALANLEAGLCPSSYAFVGQDGTSGSWFPLTPTPGLTSYSAPFPLGTYGSNYSNPGQCFRYKAKLSTTDQNNTPVLYDFTINYSP
;
A
#
# COMPACT_ATOMS: atom_id res chain seq x y z
N MET A 1 -73.45 72.85 56.81
CA MET A 1 -73.38 72.73 55.33
C MET A 1 -74.68 73.23 54.71
N LYS A 2 -74.60 74.09 53.68
CA LYS A 2 -75.73 74.72 52.98
C LYS A 2 -76.13 73.87 51.75
N LYS A 3 -77.42 73.82 51.40
CA LYS A 3 -78.03 72.90 50.42
C LYS A 3 -77.41 72.82 49.00
N GLY A 4 -76.58 73.78 48.58
CA GLY A 4 -75.86 73.73 47.28
C GLY A 4 -74.58 72.90 47.25
N GLN A 5 -73.97 72.64 48.42
CA GLN A 5 -72.73 71.88 48.53
C GLN A 5 -72.94 70.38 48.28
N SER A 6 -74.12 69.85 48.65
CA SER A 6 -74.51 68.45 48.44
C SER A 6 -74.75 68.09 46.97
N LEU A 7 -75.27 69.02 46.15
CA LEU A 7 -75.48 68.79 44.71
C LEU A 7 -74.15 68.71 43.95
N ILE A 8 -73.18 69.58 44.32
CA ILE A 8 -71.83 69.56 43.75
C ILE A 8 -71.09 68.29 44.18
N GLU A 9 -71.15 67.89 45.45
CA GLU A 9 -70.59 66.62 45.91
C GLU A 9 -71.19 65.42 45.16
N LEU A 10 -72.50 65.42 44.88
CA LEU A 10 -73.14 64.33 44.15
C LEU A 10 -72.68 64.28 42.68
N LEU A 11 -72.61 65.43 41.99
CA LEU A 11 -72.12 65.50 40.61
C LEU A 11 -70.64 65.11 40.50
N LEU A 12 -69.82 65.55 41.46
CA LEU A 12 -68.41 65.22 41.51
C LEU A 12 -68.22 63.72 41.80
N THR A 13 -69.03 63.15 42.70
CA THR A 13 -69.06 61.69 42.96
C THR A 13 -69.46 60.89 41.72
N ILE A 14 -70.55 61.26 41.05
CA ILE A 14 -71.02 60.56 39.84
C ILE A 14 -70.00 60.68 38.70
N GLY A 15 -69.41 61.87 38.52
CA GLY A 15 -68.36 62.10 37.53
C GLY A 15 -67.10 61.28 37.80
N LEU A 16 -66.62 61.25 39.05
CA LEU A 16 -65.47 60.44 39.45
C LEU A 16 -65.77 58.94 39.30
N SER A 17 -66.95 58.48 39.71
CA SER A 17 -67.38 57.09 39.57
C SER A 17 -67.50 56.67 38.10
N ALA A 18 -68.01 57.53 37.22
CA ALA A 18 -68.11 57.23 35.79
C ALA A 18 -66.74 57.04 35.11
N VAL A 19 -65.69 57.73 35.59
CA VAL A 19 -64.32 57.54 35.09
C VAL A 19 -63.62 56.34 35.74
N LEU A 20 -63.80 56.14 37.04
CA LEU A 20 -63.07 55.12 37.80
C LEU A 20 -63.68 53.71 37.71
N LEU A 21 -65.01 53.58 37.70
CA LEU A 21 -65.67 52.27 37.73
C LEU A 21 -65.38 51.42 36.48
N PRO A 22 -65.39 51.95 35.23
CA PRO A 22 -65.04 51.15 34.06
C PRO A 22 -63.62 50.59 34.12
N ALA A 23 -62.66 51.40 34.59
CA ALA A 23 -61.26 50.97 34.75
C ALA A 23 -61.12 49.89 35.84
N LEU A 24 -61.82 50.04 36.96
CA LEU A 24 -61.84 49.03 38.04
C LEU A 24 -62.50 47.72 37.61
N ILE A 25 -63.63 47.78 36.90
CA ILE A 25 -64.34 46.59 36.39
C ILE A 25 -63.47 45.88 35.35
N THR A 26 -62.87 46.62 34.41
CA THR A 26 -61.97 46.04 33.39
C THR A 26 -60.72 45.44 34.04
N GLY A 27 -60.15 46.09 35.06
CA GLY A 27 -59.03 45.56 35.84
C GLY A 27 -59.40 44.28 36.59
N LEU A 28 -60.61 44.20 37.16
CA LEU A 28 -61.08 43.01 37.87
C LEU A 28 -61.36 41.84 36.92
N VAL A 29 -61.98 42.10 35.77
CA VAL A 29 -62.25 41.09 34.73
C VAL A 29 -60.93 40.56 34.15
N SER A 30 -60.02 41.44 33.75
CA SER A 30 -58.70 41.03 33.22
C SER A 30 -57.86 40.28 34.25
N SER A 31 -57.94 40.63 35.55
CA SER A 31 -57.28 39.88 36.63
C SER A 31 -57.88 38.47 36.82
N ARG A 32 -59.21 38.34 36.80
CA ARG A 32 -59.89 37.03 36.90
C ARG A 32 -59.59 36.13 35.71
N GLU A 33 -59.74 36.67 34.50
CA GLU A 33 -59.47 35.95 33.25
C GLU A 33 -57.97 35.63 33.11
N GLY A 34 -57.09 36.54 33.54
CA GLY A 34 -55.64 36.31 33.57
C GLY A 34 -55.24 35.15 34.49
N LYS A 35 -55.86 35.05 35.67
CA LYS A 35 -55.62 33.91 36.58
C LYS A 35 -56.13 32.59 36.01
N ALA A 36 -57.33 32.58 35.41
CA ALA A 36 -57.88 31.40 34.76
C ALA A 36 -57.00 30.97 33.57
N GLN A 37 -56.61 31.92 32.71
CA GLN A 37 -55.70 31.67 31.59
C GLN A 37 -54.33 31.14 32.03
N GLN A 38 -53.80 31.63 33.15
CA GLN A 38 -52.56 31.12 33.71
C GLN A 38 -52.70 29.65 34.16
N GLN A 39 -53.83 29.28 34.76
CA GLN A 39 -54.11 27.89 35.14
C GLN A 39 -54.16 26.98 33.91
N GLU A 40 -54.91 27.37 32.86
CA GLU A 40 -54.99 26.62 31.61
C GLU A 40 -53.61 26.47 30.96
N ARG A 41 -52.79 27.52 30.96
CA ARG A 41 -51.43 27.48 30.39
C ARG A 41 -50.49 26.54 31.15
N ILE A 42 -50.62 26.44 32.48
CA ILE A 42 -49.83 25.49 33.29
C ILE A 42 -50.25 24.04 32.95
N GLN A 43 -51.55 23.78 32.82
CA GLN A 43 -52.05 22.46 32.44
C GLN A 43 -51.65 22.10 31.00
N ALA A 44 -51.79 23.03 30.05
CA ALA A 44 -51.31 22.85 28.68
C ALA A 44 -49.81 22.55 28.66
N ALA A 45 -48.99 23.26 29.44
CA ALA A 45 -47.54 23.01 29.52
C ALA A 45 -47.21 21.62 30.05
N SER A 46 -47.98 21.12 31.03
CA SER A 46 -47.87 19.75 31.52
C SER A 46 -48.20 18.72 30.43
N LEU A 47 -49.31 18.92 29.71
CA LEU A 47 -49.71 18.06 28.59
C LEU A 47 -48.70 18.09 27.44
N LEU A 48 -48.15 19.26 27.12
CA LEU A 48 -47.11 19.42 26.11
C LEU A 48 -45.86 18.63 26.51
N ARG A 49 -45.42 18.74 27.78
CA ARG A 49 -44.28 17.97 28.31
C ARG A 49 -44.57 16.46 28.30
N GLN A 50 -45.78 16.04 28.66
CA GLN A 50 -46.17 14.62 28.57
C GLN A 50 -46.12 14.13 27.12
N THR A 51 -46.65 14.90 26.16
CA THR A 51 -46.59 14.58 24.73
C THR A 51 -45.16 14.44 24.25
N TYR A 52 -44.31 15.37 24.67
CA TYR A 52 -42.90 15.40 24.33
C TYR A 52 -42.19 14.11 24.76
N GLU A 53 -42.38 13.68 26.02
CA GLU A 53 -41.80 12.44 26.53
C GLU A 53 -42.46 11.19 25.92
N ALA A 54 -43.78 11.23 25.64
CA ALA A 54 -44.48 10.14 24.97
C ALA A 54 -43.91 9.90 23.56
N VAL A 55 -43.72 10.96 22.76
CA VAL A 55 -43.17 10.85 21.40
C VAL A 55 -41.71 10.38 21.43
N ARG A 56 -40.90 10.84 22.39
CA ARG A 56 -39.55 10.29 22.63
C ARG A 56 -39.58 8.81 23.00
N SER A 57 -40.51 8.40 23.87
CA SER A 57 -40.68 7.01 24.29
C SER A 57 -41.08 6.12 23.10
N ILE A 58 -42.03 6.57 22.27
CA ILE A 58 -42.48 5.88 21.06
C ILE A 58 -41.29 5.64 20.11
N ARG A 59 -40.52 6.68 19.81
CA ARG A 59 -39.32 6.56 18.97
C ARG A 59 -38.28 5.62 19.57
N ASN A 60 -38.06 5.67 20.89
CA ASN A 60 -37.05 4.83 21.56
C ASN A 60 -37.36 3.34 21.52
N ARG A 61 -38.60 2.94 21.21
CA ARG A 61 -38.96 1.54 20.98
C ARG A 61 -38.73 1.07 19.55
N GLY A 62 -38.50 1.97 18.61
CA GLY A 62 -38.23 1.65 17.21
C GLY A 62 -38.61 2.78 16.28
N TRP A 63 -37.76 3.01 15.27
CA TRP A 63 -37.94 4.10 14.31
C TRP A 63 -39.25 4.02 13.52
N ASP A 64 -39.72 2.82 13.19
CA ASP A 64 -40.94 2.63 12.40
C ASP A 64 -42.20 3.19 13.06
N ASN A 65 -42.18 3.37 14.38
CA ASN A 65 -43.29 3.98 15.11
C ASN A 65 -43.42 5.50 14.88
N ILE A 66 -42.40 6.15 14.31
CA ILE A 66 -42.36 7.61 14.09
C ILE A 66 -41.90 8.00 12.68
N SER A 67 -41.65 7.03 11.79
CA SER A 67 -41.08 7.28 10.45
C SER A 67 -42.11 7.80 9.44
N VAL A 68 -43.40 7.62 9.69
CA VAL A 68 -44.48 8.01 8.78
C VAL A 68 -44.92 9.46 9.06
N ASN A 69 -44.93 10.29 8.02
CA ASN A 69 -45.43 11.66 8.11
C ASN A 69 -46.94 11.69 8.36
N GLY A 70 -47.37 12.63 9.18
CA GLY A 70 -48.78 12.80 9.51
C GLY A 70 -49.00 13.50 10.84
N THR A 71 -50.26 13.78 11.16
CA THR A 71 -50.67 14.32 12.46
C THR A 71 -51.19 13.18 13.33
N TYR A 72 -50.73 13.15 14.56
CA TYR A 72 -51.00 12.09 15.53
C TYR A 72 -51.21 12.67 16.93
N HIS A 73 -51.66 11.84 17.86
CA HIS A 73 -51.68 12.12 19.30
C HIS A 73 -51.22 10.87 20.08
N PRO A 74 -50.63 11.05 21.27
CA PRO A 74 -50.17 9.92 22.08
C PRO A 74 -51.35 9.25 22.79
N ILE A 75 -51.39 7.92 22.75
CA ILE A 75 -52.30 7.08 23.53
C ILE A 75 -51.50 6.05 24.33
N ILE A 76 -52.11 5.46 25.36
CA ILE A 76 -51.54 4.28 26.02
C ILE A 76 -52.23 3.04 25.48
N SER A 77 -51.47 2.15 24.86
CA SER A 77 -51.93 0.85 24.38
C SER A 77 -51.04 -0.25 24.98
N ALA A 78 -51.66 -1.27 25.57
CA ALA A 78 -50.97 -2.38 26.25
C ALA A 78 -49.90 -1.93 27.27
N GLY A 79 -50.18 -0.85 28.02
CA GLY A 79 -49.27 -0.32 29.04
C GLY A 79 -48.09 0.50 28.51
N GLN A 80 -48.08 0.87 27.22
CA GLN A 80 -47.02 1.67 26.62
C GLN A 80 -47.56 2.82 25.76
N TRP A 81 -46.77 3.86 25.55
CA TRP A 81 -47.12 4.98 24.65
C TRP A 81 -47.18 4.51 23.19
N ALA A 82 -48.22 4.91 22.46
CA ALA A 82 -48.39 4.62 21.04
C ALA A 82 -49.00 5.84 20.32
N SER A 83 -48.89 5.85 18.99
CA SER A 83 -49.39 6.91 18.14
C SER A 83 -50.77 6.55 17.62
N ALA A 84 -51.75 7.43 17.78
CA ALA A 84 -53.04 7.36 17.10
C ALA A 84 -53.18 8.53 16.12
N SER A 85 -53.83 8.31 14.98
CA SER A 85 -53.96 9.34 13.93
C SER A 85 -54.88 10.49 14.34
N GLY A 86 -54.57 11.71 13.88
CA GLY A 86 -55.33 12.92 14.14
C GLY A 86 -55.04 13.58 15.48
N ALA A 87 -55.81 14.60 15.83
CA ALA A 87 -55.78 15.27 17.13
C ALA A 87 -56.82 14.68 18.08
N ILE A 88 -56.60 14.81 19.39
CA ILE A 88 -57.56 14.40 20.42
C ILE A 88 -57.94 15.60 21.29
N THR A 89 -59.23 15.73 21.62
CA THR A 89 -59.71 16.76 22.55
C THR A 89 -60.15 16.10 23.87
N THR A 90 -59.49 16.46 24.98
CA THR A 90 -59.77 15.96 26.32
C THR A 90 -59.78 17.12 27.30
N ASN A 91 -60.84 17.26 28.10
CA ASN A 91 -60.98 18.33 29.10
C ASN A 91 -60.70 19.74 28.55
N ASP A 92 -61.33 20.10 27.43
CA ASP A 92 -61.20 21.40 26.73
C ASP A 92 -59.81 21.69 26.09
N PHE A 93 -58.85 20.74 26.16
CA PHE A 93 -57.57 20.82 25.45
C PHE A 93 -57.55 19.91 24.23
N THR A 94 -57.12 20.46 23.10
CA THR A 94 -56.82 19.69 21.87
C THR A 94 -55.32 19.45 21.78
N GLN A 95 -54.92 18.19 21.74
CA GLN A 95 -53.54 17.71 21.72
C GLN A 95 -53.23 17.04 20.39
N SER A 96 -52.08 17.42 19.82
CA SER A 96 -51.54 16.76 18.62
C SER A 96 -50.02 16.93 18.52
N TYR A 97 -49.40 16.11 17.69
CA TYR A 97 -48.07 16.32 17.16
C TYR A 97 -48.05 15.95 15.68
N THR A 98 -47.29 16.69 14.89
CA THR A 98 -47.13 16.44 13.46
C THR A 98 -45.71 15.97 13.17
N VAL A 99 -45.61 14.84 12.47
CA VAL A 99 -44.36 14.27 11.96
C VAL A 99 -44.15 14.77 10.54
N SER A 100 -42.97 15.30 10.26
CA SER A 100 -42.59 15.78 8.93
C SER A 100 -41.16 15.40 8.58
N ASP A 101 -40.90 15.25 7.28
CA ASP A 101 -39.56 15.00 6.76
C ASP A 101 -38.61 16.16 7.02
N VAL A 102 -37.34 15.80 7.18
CA VAL A 102 -36.23 16.75 7.25
C VAL A 102 -35.42 16.64 5.96
N ARG A 103 -34.98 17.79 5.44
CA ARG A 103 -34.08 17.87 4.30
C ARG A 103 -32.77 18.53 4.69
N ARG A 104 -31.66 18.09 4.09
CA ARG A 104 -30.32 18.64 4.32
C ARG A 104 -29.68 19.14 3.04
N ASP A 105 -28.92 20.23 3.14
CA ASP A 105 -28.02 20.66 2.07
C ASP A 105 -26.73 19.82 2.03
N ILE A 106 -25.83 20.16 1.08
CA ILE A 106 -24.52 19.49 0.90
C ILE A 106 -23.62 19.59 2.15
N ASN A 107 -23.80 20.63 2.97
CA ASN A 107 -23.06 20.84 4.21
C ASN A 107 -23.69 20.12 5.40
N GLY A 108 -24.79 19.38 5.18
CA GLY A 108 -25.53 18.68 6.21
C GLY A 108 -26.45 19.58 7.04
N ALA A 109 -26.65 20.85 6.67
CA ALA A 109 -27.54 21.75 7.40
C ALA A 109 -29.01 21.48 7.06
N ILE A 110 -29.90 21.60 8.05
CA ILE A 110 -31.35 21.42 7.83
C ILE A 110 -31.87 22.61 7.01
N VAL A 111 -32.55 22.31 5.90
CA VAL A 111 -33.12 23.31 4.98
C VAL A 111 -34.61 23.09 4.78
N THR A 112 -35.31 24.15 4.36
CA THR A 112 -36.76 24.08 4.11
C THR A 112 -37.02 23.54 2.70
N PRO A 113 -37.97 22.60 2.52
CA PRO A 113 -38.38 22.13 1.20
C PRO A 113 -38.81 23.29 0.28
N PRO A 114 -38.57 23.21 -1.05
CA PRO A 114 -38.12 22.05 -1.81
C PRO A 114 -36.59 21.87 -1.89
N ALA A 115 -35.79 22.71 -1.22
CA ALA A 115 -34.33 22.60 -1.23
C ALA A 115 -33.83 21.37 -0.43
N GLY A 116 -32.66 20.85 -0.77
CA GLY A 116 -31.95 19.79 -0.04
C GLY A 116 -32.42 18.35 -0.34
N ASN A 117 -31.59 17.40 0.08
CA ASN A 117 -31.82 15.96 0.01
C ASN A 117 -32.63 15.46 1.22
N LEU A 118 -33.49 14.48 1.02
CA LEU A 118 -34.27 13.86 2.09
C LEU A 118 -33.35 13.14 3.08
N ASP A 119 -33.46 13.45 4.37
CA ASP A 119 -32.80 12.72 5.45
C ASP A 119 -33.79 11.69 6.03
N PRO A 120 -33.71 10.40 5.67
CA PRO A 120 -34.61 9.37 6.18
C PRO A 120 -34.36 9.05 7.67
N SER A 121 -33.20 9.45 8.20
CA SER A 121 -32.75 9.18 9.57
C SER A 121 -33.11 10.28 10.55
N THR A 122 -33.79 11.36 10.09
CA THR A 122 -34.28 12.45 10.94
C THR A 122 -35.74 12.81 10.63
N LYS A 123 -36.55 13.01 11.67
CA LYS A 123 -37.91 13.57 11.56
C LYS A 123 -38.07 14.83 12.41
N LYS A 124 -38.81 15.79 11.88
CA LYS A 124 -39.26 16.99 12.61
C LYS A 124 -40.61 16.69 13.25
N ILE A 125 -40.72 16.97 14.53
CA ILE A 125 -41.94 16.78 15.32
C ILE A 125 -42.40 18.13 15.83
N ASP A 126 -43.55 18.60 15.37
CA ASP A 126 -44.20 19.81 15.87
C ASP A 126 -45.36 19.42 16.80
N ILE A 127 -45.19 19.63 18.10
CA ILE A 127 -46.20 19.35 19.13
C ILE A 127 -47.02 20.61 19.37
N ALA A 128 -48.35 20.49 19.37
CA ALA A 128 -49.27 21.60 19.61
C ALA A 128 -50.38 21.21 20.58
N ILE A 129 -50.58 22.04 21.61
CA ILE A 129 -51.71 21.98 22.55
C ILE A 129 -52.50 23.28 22.44
N SER A 130 -53.80 23.20 22.16
CA SER A 130 -54.69 24.36 22.05
C SER A 130 -55.94 24.25 22.91
N TRP A 131 -56.46 25.37 23.38
CA TRP A 131 -57.69 25.46 24.19
C TRP A 131 -58.49 26.71 23.83
N ILE A 132 -59.79 26.71 24.13
CA ILE A 132 -60.74 27.75 23.66
C ILE A 132 -61.14 28.73 24.77
N LYS A 133 -61.08 28.32 26.04
CA LYS A 133 -61.52 29.13 27.21
C LYS A 133 -60.35 29.42 28.16
N PRO A 134 -60.25 30.61 28.77
CA PRO A 134 -61.12 31.79 28.60
C PRO A 134 -61.00 32.48 27.24
N PHE A 135 -59.86 32.33 26.53
CA PHE A 135 -59.69 32.78 25.15
C PHE A 135 -59.03 31.67 24.32
N ASN A 136 -59.23 31.69 22.99
CA ASN A 136 -58.54 30.77 22.09
C ASN A 136 -57.02 30.98 22.19
N SER A 137 -56.28 29.94 22.54
CA SER A 137 -54.85 30.00 22.81
C SER A 137 -54.19 28.66 22.56
N SER A 138 -52.89 28.69 22.23
CA SER A 138 -52.10 27.49 22.01
C SER A 138 -50.68 27.65 22.51
N ILE A 139 -50.05 26.53 22.85
CA ILE A 139 -48.62 26.41 23.03
C ILE A 139 -48.07 25.30 22.13
N SER A 140 -46.87 25.51 21.60
CA SER A 140 -46.24 24.55 20.71
C SER A 140 -44.74 24.44 21.00
N THR A 141 -44.17 23.29 20.64
CA THR A 141 -42.73 23.06 20.67
C THR A 141 -42.33 22.18 19.50
N THR A 142 -41.13 22.39 18.98
CA THR A 142 -40.55 21.57 17.92
C THR A 142 -39.41 20.75 18.50
N LEU A 143 -39.35 19.47 18.15
CA LEU A 143 -38.17 18.64 18.38
C LEU A 143 -37.79 17.87 17.12
N TYR A 144 -36.51 17.53 17.03
CA TYR A 144 -35.97 16.66 16.00
C TYR A 144 -35.62 15.32 16.62
N LEU A 145 -36.10 14.23 16.01
CA LEU A 145 -35.79 12.88 16.41
C LEU A 145 -34.94 12.23 15.32
N THR A 146 -33.89 11.50 15.72
CA THR A 146 -33.00 10.78 14.79
C THR A 146 -33.01 9.28 15.00
N ARG A 147 -32.52 8.48 14.06
CA ARG A 147 -32.53 7.00 14.11
C ARG A 147 -31.37 6.34 14.89
N TYR A 148 -30.60 7.09 15.69
CA TYR A 148 -29.29 6.65 16.21
C TYR A 148 -29.21 5.29 16.95
N ARG A 149 -30.33 4.73 17.45
CA ARG A 149 -30.33 3.47 18.21
C ARG A 149 -30.34 2.21 17.34
N ASP A 150 -30.83 2.33 16.11
CA ASP A 150 -31.03 1.19 15.20
C ASP A 150 -29.93 1.16 14.12
N ASN A 151 -28.81 1.85 14.37
CA ASN A 151 -27.68 1.87 13.44
C ASN A 151 -26.87 0.58 13.56
N LEU A 152 -26.48 0.04 12.42
CA LEU A 152 -25.59 -1.11 12.30
C LEU A 152 -24.21 -0.64 11.84
N SER A 153 -23.22 -1.53 11.95
CA SER A 153 -21.87 -1.29 11.48
C SER A 153 -21.34 -2.44 10.65
N TYR A 154 -20.59 -2.10 9.62
CA TYR A 154 -19.79 -3.04 8.84
C TYR A 154 -18.32 -2.59 8.90
N ALA A 155 -17.41 -3.51 9.19
CA ALA A 155 -15.99 -3.23 9.30
C ALA A 155 -15.17 -4.26 8.51
N GLU A 156 -14.17 -3.77 7.81
CA GLU A 156 -13.09 -4.58 7.23
C GLU A 156 -11.82 -4.36 8.04
N THR A 157 -11.27 -5.45 8.59
CA THR A 157 -10.08 -5.44 9.46
C THR A 157 -9.13 -6.60 9.16
N THR A 158 -9.56 -7.63 8.42
CA THR A 158 -8.75 -8.86 8.22
C THR A 158 -8.12 -8.93 6.83
N GLN A 159 -7.02 -9.69 6.71
CA GLN A 159 -6.36 -9.93 5.42
C GLN A 159 -7.33 -10.60 4.45
N SER A 160 -8.12 -11.58 4.92
CA SER A 160 -9.13 -12.24 4.09
C SER A 160 -10.14 -11.25 3.51
N GLN A 161 -10.58 -10.27 4.29
CA GLN A 161 -11.50 -9.23 3.81
C GLN A 161 -10.82 -8.31 2.80
N PHE A 162 -9.64 -7.77 3.12
CA PHE A 162 -8.93 -6.87 2.22
C PHE A 162 -8.46 -7.55 0.92
N ASN A 163 -8.16 -8.85 0.96
CA ASN A 163 -7.73 -9.58 -0.23
C ASN A 163 -8.83 -9.72 -1.29
N LEU A 164 -10.11 -9.60 -0.90
CA LEU A 164 -11.26 -9.57 -1.84
C LEU A 164 -11.39 -8.23 -2.58
N GLY A 165 -10.69 -7.18 -2.15
CA GLY A 165 -10.63 -5.88 -2.82
C GLY A 165 -9.64 -5.83 -4.00
N LEU A 166 -9.83 -4.86 -4.88
CA LEU A 166 -8.91 -4.58 -6.00
C LEU A 166 -7.72 -3.75 -5.50
N LYS A 167 -6.52 -4.14 -5.90
CA LYS A 167 -5.25 -3.54 -5.50
C LYS A 167 -4.53 -3.00 -6.73
N THR A 168 -4.08 -1.76 -6.68
CA THR A 168 -3.26 -1.13 -7.73
C THR A 168 -2.16 -0.33 -7.06
N GLY A 169 -0.90 -0.75 -7.14
CA GLY A 169 0.20 -0.13 -6.39
C GLY A 169 0.06 -0.23 -4.86
N THR A 170 -0.83 -1.11 -4.36
CA THR A 170 -1.05 -1.39 -2.94
C THR A 170 -0.91 -2.89 -2.67
N ALA A 171 -0.58 -3.25 -1.44
CA ALA A 171 -0.47 -4.63 -0.98
C ALA A 171 -1.23 -4.83 0.34
N VAL A 172 -1.72 -6.05 0.55
CA VAL A 172 -2.33 -6.49 1.81
C VAL A 172 -1.32 -7.39 2.52
N ARG A 173 -1.11 -7.17 3.81
CA ARG A 173 -0.22 -8.01 4.62
C ARG A 173 -0.78 -8.21 6.02
N ALA A 174 -0.19 -9.15 6.75
CA ALA A 174 -0.38 -9.27 8.18
C ALA A 174 0.14 -8.03 8.91
N SER A 175 -0.55 -7.61 9.96
CA SER A 175 -0.01 -6.60 10.87
C SER A 175 1.28 -7.09 11.52
N ASN A 176 2.18 -6.16 11.82
CA ASN A 176 3.49 -6.49 12.40
C ASN A 176 3.77 -5.65 13.66
N PRO A 177 3.78 -6.25 14.86
CA PRO A 177 3.49 -7.65 15.15
C PRO A 177 1.98 -7.98 15.09
N PRO A 178 1.58 -9.17 14.62
CA PRO A 178 0.17 -9.53 14.52
C PRO A 178 -0.47 -9.62 15.90
N GLN A 179 -1.55 -8.87 16.13
CA GLN A 179 -2.26 -8.88 17.41
C GLN A 179 -3.24 -10.04 17.52
N VAL A 180 -3.85 -10.43 16.39
CA VAL A 180 -4.77 -11.56 16.25
C VAL A 180 -4.50 -12.31 14.95
N ALA A 181 -4.98 -13.55 14.84
CA ALA A 181 -4.88 -14.31 13.59
C ALA A 181 -5.71 -13.63 12.49
N ASP A 182 -5.20 -13.63 11.26
CA ASP A 182 -5.79 -12.96 10.08
C ASP A 182 -5.87 -11.43 10.17
N ASP A 183 -5.22 -10.79 11.16
CA ASP A 183 -5.18 -9.33 11.26
C ASP A 183 -4.49 -8.73 10.02
N GLY A 184 -5.14 -7.74 9.39
CA GLY A 184 -4.76 -7.25 8.07
C GLY A 184 -4.44 -5.77 8.04
N GLU A 185 -3.51 -5.41 7.15
CA GLU A 185 -3.13 -4.04 6.86
C GLU A 185 -3.05 -3.83 5.35
N ILE A 186 -3.44 -2.65 4.88
CA ILE A 186 -3.17 -2.19 3.51
C ILE A 186 -2.03 -1.19 3.53
N ILE A 187 -1.04 -1.40 2.68
CA ILE A 187 0.13 -0.56 2.49
C ILE A 187 0.34 -0.26 1.01
N LEU A 188 1.23 0.68 0.69
CA LEU A 188 1.81 0.77 -0.65
C LEU A 188 2.49 -0.55 -0.96
N ALA A 189 2.32 -1.03 -2.19
CA ALA A 189 3.14 -2.13 -2.67
C ALA A 189 4.58 -1.61 -2.76
N THR A 190 5.55 -2.40 -2.36
CA THR A 190 6.94 -2.20 -2.77
C THR A 190 6.99 -2.44 -4.30
N GLY A 191 7.87 -1.76 -5.08
CA GLY A 191 7.78 -1.66 -6.56
C GLY A 191 7.90 -2.97 -7.38
N GLY A 192 7.53 -3.00 -8.66
CA GLY A 192 7.41 -4.21 -9.49
C GLY A 192 5.95 -4.69 -9.64
N HIS A 193 5.59 -5.29 -10.78
CA HIS A 193 4.22 -5.72 -11.06
C HIS A 193 3.94 -7.18 -10.61
N SER A 194 4.91 -7.84 -9.97
CA SER A 194 4.83 -9.25 -9.55
C SER A 194 5.11 -9.43 -8.04
N ASP A 195 5.20 -10.68 -7.56
CA ASP A 195 5.71 -11.06 -6.25
C ASP A 195 6.88 -12.04 -6.47
N TRP A 196 8.00 -11.87 -5.76
CA TRP A 196 9.13 -12.80 -5.81
C TRP A 196 8.73 -14.21 -5.39
N CYS A 197 7.68 -14.36 -4.57
CA CYS A 197 7.13 -15.65 -4.18
C CYS A 197 6.17 -16.23 -5.24
N THR A 198 5.81 -15.48 -6.27
CA THR A 198 5.12 -15.99 -7.46
C THR A 198 5.79 -15.44 -8.70
N PRO A 199 7.07 -15.80 -8.94
CA PRO A 199 7.86 -15.19 -10.00
C PRO A 199 7.23 -15.51 -11.35
N THR A 200 7.14 -14.51 -12.22
CA THR A 200 6.56 -14.66 -13.56
C THR A 200 7.66 -14.46 -14.60
N LEU A 201 7.77 -15.40 -15.52
CA LEU A 201 8.67 -15.26 -16.67
C LEU A 201 8.05 -14.28 -17.66
N ASP A 202 8.80 -13.24 -18.04
CA ASP A 202 8.34 -12.32 -19.08
C ASP A 202 8.24 -13.05 -20.43
N ALA A 203 7.23 -12.70 -21.21
CA ALA A 203 7.04 -13.28 -22.54
C ALA A 203 8.13 -12.84 -23.54
N ASN A 204 8.74 -11.67 -23.31
CA ASN A 204 9.80 -11.12 -24.12
C ASN A 204 11.13 -11.73 -23.69
N THR A 205 11.66 -12.55 -24.58
CA THR A 205 12.93 -13.25 -24.42
C THR A 205 13.83 -12.92 -25.60
N LEU A 206 15.13 -13.16 -25.45
CA LEU A 206 16.11 -12.79 -26.47
C LEU A 206 17.07 -13.95 -26.72
N ASN A 207 17.19 -14.35 -27.99
CA ASN A 207 18.22 -15.28 -28.43
C ASN A 207 19.53 -14.52 -28.64
N LEU A 208 20.64 -15.06 -28.13
CA LEU A 208 21.95 -14.50 -28.39
C LEU A 208 22.39 -14.84 -29.82
N PRO A 209 23.11 -13.95 -30.52
CA PRO A 209 23.48 -14.23 -31.89
C PRO A 209 24.53 -15.34 -31.98
N LYS A 210 24.53 -16.07 -33.11
CA LYS A 210 25.42 -17.21 -33.40
C LYS A 210 25.35 -18.37 -32.39
N ASN A 211 24.18 -18.59 -31.77
CA ASN A 211 23.96 -19.66 -30.77
C ASN A 211 24.96 -19.56 -29.61
N GLY A 212 25.03 -18.36 -29.02
CA GLY A 212 26.00 -18.06 -27.98
C GLY A 212 25.64 -18.74 -26.67
N VAL A 213 26.46 -19.68 -26.20
CA VAL A 213 26.23 -20.33 -24.90
C VAL A 213 26.49 -19.32 -23.78
N GLY A 214 25.42 -18.81 -23.18
CA GLY A 214 25.50 -17.84 -22.10
C GLY A 214 26.13 -18.42 -20.84
N LYS A 215 27.23 -17.83 -20.37
CA LYS A 215 28.01 -18.29 -19.21
C LYS A 215 27.96 -17.34 -18.03
N ALA A 216 27.94 -16.04 -18.30
CA ALA A 216 27.99 -15.02 -17.27
C ALA A 216 27.04 -13.88 -17.61
N ILE A 217 26.51 -13.24 -16.57
CA ILE A 217 25.63 -12.09 -16.69
C ILE A 217 25.99 -11.03 -15.65
N SER A 218 25.90 -9.78 -16.06
CA SER A 218 25.99 -8.60 -15.19
C SER A 218 24.97 -7.58 -15.68
N ALA A 219 24.29 -6.90 -14.77
CA ALA A 219 23.27 -5.94 -15.14
C ALA A 219 23.34 -4.67 -14.30
N ARG A 220 22.85 -3.58 -14.87
CA ARG A 220 22.67 -2.30 -14.19
C ARG A 220 21.36 -1.64 -14.61
N PRO A 221 20.67 -0.96 -13.68
CA PRO A 221 19.46 -0.21 -14.02
C PRO A 221 19.81 1.03 -14.86
N GLY A 222 18.82 1.53 -15.59
CA GLY A 222 18.89 2.85 -16.22
C GLY A 222 19.15 3.96 -15.18
N SER A 223 19.90 5.00 -15.57
CA SER A 223 20.33 6.05 -14.63
C SER A 223 19.19 6.96 -14.13
N SER A 224 18.05 6.92 -14.81
CA SER A 224 16.84 7.68 -14.49
C SER A 224 15.61 6.98 -15.06
N VAL A 225 14.43 7.34 -14.55
CA VAL A 225 13.13 6.85 -15.05
C VAL A 225 13.00 7.12 -16.55
N GLY A 226 12.58 6.11 -17.30
CA GLY A 226 12.44 6.09 -18.74
C GLY A 226 13.72 5.73 -19.50
N GLN A 227 14.85 5.52 -18.83
CA GLN A 227 16.07 5.02 -19.47
C GLN A 227 16.14 3.50 -19.41
N SER A 228 16.57 2.89 -20.51
CA SER A 228 16.76 1.45 -20.59
C SER A 228 17.77 0.95 -19.55
N SER A 229 17.42 -0.16 -18.92
CA SER A 229 18.36 -0.99 -18.18
C SER A 229 19.31 -1.72 -19.12
N GLN A 230 20.48 -2.08 -18.61
CA GLN A 230 21.53 -2.72 -19.39
C GLN A 230 21.86 -4.09 -18.78
N ALA A 231 21.88 -5.13 -19.61
CA ALA A 231 22.39 -6.45 -19.25
C ALA A 231 23.52 -6.86 -20.20
N ALA A 232 24.65 -7.22 -19.61
CA ALA A 232 25.82 -7.75 -20.27
C ALA A 232 25.81 -9.28 -20.20
N ALA A 233 25.75 -9.94 -21.35
CA ALA A 233 25.87 -11.39 -21.45
C ALA A 233 27.27 -11.77 -21.95
N GLY A 234 28.02 -12.51 -21.13
CA GLY A 234 29.27 -13.16 -21.51
C GLY A 234 29.01 -14.57 -22.03
N THR A 235 29.52 -14.87 -23.22
CA THR A 235 29.31 -16.16 -23.90
C THR A 235 30.61 -16.98 -23.93
N GLY A 236 30.47 -18.29 -23.69
CA GLY A 236 31.60 -19.22 -23.60
C GLY A 236 31.56 -20.33 -24.66
N GLU A 237 32.43 -21.33 -24.49
CA GLU A 237 32.56 -22.57 -25.28
C GLU A 237 33.16 -22.45 -26.70
N ASN A 238 32.94 -21.35 -27.43
CA ASN A 238 33.50 -21.16 -28.78
C ASN A 238 34.25 -19.83 -28.94
N ALA A 239 35.57 -19.88 -29.14
CA ALA A 239 36.42 -18.69 -29.31
C ALA A 239 36.16 -17.95 -30.64
N SER A 240 35.56 -18.63 -31.63
CA SER A 240 35.09 -18.00 -32.87
C SER A 240 33.66 -17.45 -32.76
N GLY A 241 33.01 -17.67 -31.61
CA GLY A 241 31.69 -17.16 -31.27
C GLY A 241 31.72 -15.69 -30.86
N ILE A 242 30.56 -15.22 -30.39
CA ILE A 242 30.47 -13.94 -29.71
C ILE A 242 31.08 -14.11 -28.32
N SER A 243 31.76 -13.08 -27.82
CA SER A 243 32.34 -13.05 -26.46
C SER A 243 31.43 -12.31 -25.50
N TYR A 244 30.82 -11.22 -25.98
CA TYR A 244 29.99 -10.32 -25.21
C TYR A 244 28.83 -9.79 -26.05
N VAL A 245 27.65 -9.72 -25.44
CA VAL A 245 26.45 -9.10 -26.00
C VAL A 245 25.95 -8.05 -25.01
N ASN A 246 25.78 -6.81 -25.48
CA ASN A 246 25.12 -5.76 -24.72
C ASN A 246 23.63 -5.76 -25.05
N ILE A 247 22.81 -5.94 -24.03
CA ILE A 247 21.35 -6.03 -24.12
C ILE A 247 20.77 -4.81 -23.42
N LEU A 248 19.96 -4.04 -24.17
CA LEU A 248 19.16 -2.96 -23.62
C LEU A 248 17.75 -3.46 -23.36
N ILE A 249 17.23 -3.16 -22.17
CA ILE A 249 15.90 -3.53 -21.72
C ILE A 249 15.11 -2.24 -21.52
N THR A 250 14.01 -2.05 -22.24
CA THR A 250 13.20 -0.83 -22.13
C THR A 250 12.51 -0.73 -20.77
N ASP A 251 12.52 0.49 -20.21
CA ASP A 251 11.72 0.87 -19.04
C ASP A 251 10.25 1.09 -19.49
N THR A 252 9.59 -0.01 -19.80
CA THR A 252 8.20 -0.11 -20.23
C THR A 252 7.60 -1.40 -19.69
N PHE A 253 6.28 -1.44 -19.49
CA PHE A 253 5.60 -2.69 -19.14
C PHE A 253 4.80 -3.26 -20.33
N PRO A 254 5.11 -4.48 -20.81
CA PRO A 254 6.21 -5.37 -20.40
C PRO A 254 7.58 -4.93 -20.97
N PRO A 255 8.69 -5.22 -20.26
CA PRO A 255 10.04 -4.83 -20.69
C PRO A 255 10.45 -5.52 -22.00
N GLN A 256 11.10 -4.77 -22.89
CA GLN A 256 11.54 -5.28 -24.19
C GLN A 256 13.08 -5.37 -24.26
N PRO A 257 13.67 -6.58 -24.32
CA PRO A 257 15.10 -6.74 -24.53
C PRO A 257 15.47 -6.58 -26.01
N SER A 258 16.58 -5.91 -26.28
CA SER A 258 17.14 -5.73 -27.62
C SER A 258 18.67 -5.73 -27.58
N ILE A 259 19.32 -6.18 -28.65
CA ILE A 259 20.79 -6.16 -28.75
C ILE A 259 21.22 -4.81 -29.27
N GLU A 260 22.06 -4.11 -28.50
CA GLU A 260 22.68 -2.86 -28.93
C GLU A 260 23.87 -3.12 -29.85
N ALA A 261 24.84 -3.92 -29.36
CA ALA A 261 26.02 -4.34 -30.10
C ALA A 261 26.71 -5.53 -29.42
N THR A 262 27.66 -6.14 -30.13
CA THR A 262 28.40 -7.31 -29.66
C THR A 262 29.91 -7.09 -29.65
N PHE A 263 30.65 -8.00 -29.04
CA PHE A 263 32.10 -8.07 -29.09
C PHE A 263 32.53 -9.53 -29.19
N ASP A 264 33.54 -9.83 -30.03
CA ASP A 264 33.95 -11.19 -30.40
C ASP A 264 35.47 -11.35 -30.22
N GLY A 265 35.96 -12.60 -30.17
CA GLY A 265 37.40 -12.94 -30.24
C GLY A 265 37.93 -13.77 -29.07
N TYR A 266 37.13 -13.96 -28.02
CA TYR A 266 37.50 -14.62 -26.78
C TYR A 266 36.38 -15.54 -26.28
N LYS A 267 36.69 -16.52 -25.42
CA LYS A 267 35.64 -17.15 -24.60
C LYS A 267 35.56 -16.44 -23.26
N THR A 268 34.36 -16.10 -22.83
CA THR A 268 34.13 -15.31 -21.63
C THR A 268 33.60 -16.20 -20.50
N ASN A 269 34.34 -16.24 -19.39
CA ASN A 269 33.96 -16.96 -18.17
C ASN A 269 33.22 -16.06 -17.18
N GLY A 270 33.52 -14.76 -17.17
CA GLY A 270 32.92 -13.77 -16.28
C GLY A 270 32.76 -12.43 -16.97
N VAL A 271 31.73 -11.68 -16.61
CA VAL A 271 31.46 -10.35 -17.16
C VAL A 271 31.07 -9.38 -16.05
N PHE A 272 31.53 -8.15 -16.15
CA PHE A 272 31.10 -7.02 -15.34
C PHE A 272 30.87 -5.82 -16.25
N THR A 273 29.76 -5.09 -16.08
CA THR A 273 29.43 -3.94 -16.93
C THR A 273 29.28 -2.67 -16.11
N GLU A 274 29.84 -1.60 -16.64
CA GLU A 274 29.60 -0.20 -16.24
C GLU A 274 28.88 0.51 -17.40
N GLU A 275 28.64 1.81 -17.27
CA GLU A 275 27.97 2.61 -18.31
C GLU A 275 28.79 2.66 -19.61
N ASP A 276 30.06 3.00 -19.49
CA ASP A 276 30.93 3.29 -20.62
C ASP A 276 31.86 2.13 -21.02
N TYR A 277 31.96 1.11 -20.15
CA TYR A 277 32.91 0.00 -20.32
C TYR A 277 32.33 -1.32 -19.84
N ALA A 278 32.74 -2.41 -20.52
CA ALA A 278 32.52 -3.77 -20.05
C ALA A 278 33.86 -4.48 -19.84
N TYR A 279 33.89 -5.42 -18.91
CA TYR A 279 35.09 -6.14 -18.48
C TYR A 279 34.83 -7.63 -18.57
N LEU A 280 35.67 -8.34 -19.31
CA LEU A 280 35.52 -9.77 -19.59
C LEU A 280 36.67 -10.54 -18.97
N ALA A 281 36.36 -11.51 -18.11
CA ALA A 281 37.31 -12.53 -17.69
C ALA A 281 37.36 -13.63 -18.77
N THR A 282 38.53 -13.87 -19.37
CA THR A 282 38.65 -14.74 -20.56
C THR A 282 39.50 -15.99 -20.33
N ASP A 283 39.46 -16.93 -21.27
CA ASP A 283 40.35 -18.09 -21.33
C ASP A 283 41.63 -17.86 -22.15
N ASP A 284 41.90 -16.62 -22.58
CA ASP A 284 43.10 -16.27 -23.33
C ASP A 284 44.30 -16.07 -22.39
N ASN A 285 45.35 -16.87 -22.60
CA ASN A 285 46.57 -16.88 -21.77
C ASN A 285 47.46 -15.63 -21.92
N GLY A 286 47.08 -14.67 -22.77
CA GLY A 286 47.74 -13.36 -22.85
C GLY A 286 46.82 -12.19 -22.49
N LYS A 287 45.54 -12.46 -22.17
CA LYS A 287 44.51 -11.46 -21.89
C LYS A 287 43.41 -12.01 -20.98
N GLU A 288 43.76 -12.46 -19.78
CA GLU A 288 42.77 -12.97 -18.80
C GLU A 288 41.70 -11.93 -18.43
N LEU A 289 41.99 -10.64 -18.60
CA LEU A 289 40.99 -9.58 -18.61
C LEU A 289 41.04 -8.80 -19.93
N VAL A 290 39.87 -8.62 -20.55
CA VAL A 290 39.65 -7.73 -21.71
C VAL A 290 38.69 -6.62 -21.32
N ILE A 291 39.02 -5.37 -21.69
CA ILE A 291 38.21 -4.18 -21.47
C ILE A 291 37.62 -3.75 -22.81
N VAL A 292 36.30 -3.64 -22.86
CA VAL A 292 35.53 -3.25 -24.04
C VAL A 292 35.02 -1.82 -23.85
N ASP A 293 35.25 -0.96 -24.83
CA ASP A 293 34.71 0.41 -24.86
C ASP A 293 33.29 0.39 -25.43
N LEU A 294 32.32 0.84 -24.63
CA LEU A 294 30.89 0.86 -24.99
C LEU A 294 30.47 2.17 -25.67
N ASN A 295 31.37 3.15 -25.82
CA ASN A 295 31.04 4.46 -26.41
C ASN A 295 31.08 4.47 -27.94
N GLN A 296 31.61 3.42 -28.58
CA GLN A 296 31.79 3.38 -30.03
C GLN A 296 31.34 2.06 -30.64
N ILE A 297 30.29 2.13 -31.47
CA ILE A 297 29.77 1.00 -32.23
C ILE A 297 30.17 1.16 -33.70
N VAL A 298 30.91 0.18 -34.24
CA VAL A 298 31.29 0.13 -35.65
C VAL A 298 30.83 -1.19 -36.25
N GLY A 299 29.87 -1.15 -37.18
CA GLY A 299 29.34 -2.35 -37.82
C GLY A 299 28.63 -3.30 -36.85
N GLY A 300 27.94 -2.75 -35.83
CA GLY A 300 27.23 -3.52 -34.81
C GLY A 300 28.15 -4.13 -33.74
N LYS A 301 29.42 -3.73 -33.69
CA LYS A 301 30.40 -4.24 -32.72
C LYS A 301 31.09 -3.13 -31.93
N TYR A 302 31.35 -3.42 -30.67
CA TYR A 302 32.27 -2.66 -29.83
C TYR A 302 33.73 -3.00 -30.15
N ARG A 303 34.65 -2.26 -29.51
CA ARG A 303 36.08 -2.42 -29.69
C ARG A 303 36.76 -2.73 -28.36
N GLU A 304 37.85 -3.49 -28.45
CA GLU A 304 38.77 -3.65 -27.33
C GLU A 304 39.42 -2.29 -27.05
N SER A 305 39.32 -1.84 -25.80
CA SER A 305 40.00 -0.65 -25.30
C SER A 305 41.34 -1.03 -24.70
N GLY A 306 41.35 -2.06 -23.84
CA GLY A 306 42.53 -2.49 -23.10
C GLY A 306 42.42 -3.92 -22.60
N TYR A 307 43.47 -4.39 -21.93
CA TYR A 307 43.55 -5.76 -21.43
C TYR A 307 44.52 -5.87 -20.25
N PHE A 308 44.44 -6.95 -19.49
CA PHE A 308 45.46 -7.35 -18.52
C PHE A 308 45.84 -8.81 -18.75
N ASP A 309 47.14 -9.03 -18.86
CA ASP A 309 47.81 -10.32 -18.99
C ASP A 309 48.27 -10.75 -17.60
N ALA A 310 47.56 -11.72 -17.01
CA ALA A 310 47.84 -12.17 -15.66
C ALA A 310 49.07 -13.08 -15.64
N PRO A 311 49.97 -12.98 -14.63
CA PRO A 311 51.12 -13.85 -14.57
C PRO A 311 50.74 -15.34 -14.51
N GLY A 312 51.13 -16.10 -15.54
CA GLY A 312 50.85 -17.53 -15.65
C GLY A 312 50.18 -17.86 -16.98
N ASN A 313 49.50 -19.01 -17.04
CA ASN A 313 48.67 -19.45 -18.17
C ASN A 313 47.33 -19.99 -17.63
N THR A 314 46.77 -19.31 -16.62
CA THR A 314 45.54 -19.73 -15.96
C THR A 314 44.43 -18.78 -16.33
N ASN A 315 43.33 -19.31 -16.84
CA ASN A 315 42.18 -18.53 -17.30
C ASN A 315 41.65 -17.56 -16.24
N GLY A 316 41.18 -16.40 -16.69
CA GLY A 316 40.32 -15.51 -15.91
C GLY A 316 38.98 -16.18 -15.63
N LYS A 317 38.56 -16.19 -14.35
CA LYS A 317 37.31 -16.83 -13.91
C LYS A 317 36.21 -15.81 -13.58
N SER A 318 36.52 -14.83 -12.75
CA SER A 318 35.58 -13.77 -12.36
C SER A 318 36.26 -12.40 -12.40
N ILE A 319 35.47 -11.39 -12.75
CA ILE A 319 35.87 -9.99 -12.74
C ILE A 319 34.84 -9.18 -11.98
N PHE A 320 35.30 -8.27 -11.13
CA PHE A 320 34.49 -7.24 -10.48
C PHE A 320 35.23 -5.91 -10.59
N VAL A 321 34.52 -4.80 -10.77
CA VAL A 321 35.12 -3.46 -10.81
C VAL A 321 34.49 -2.59 -9.73
N SER A 322 35.34 -1.89 -8.98
CA SER A 322 34.90 -0.90 -7.99
C SER A 322 35.77 0.34 -8.12
N GLY A 323 35.17 1.45 -8.53
CA GLY A 323 35.89 2.68 -8.89
C GLY A 323 36.91 2.43 -9.99
N ASN A 324 38.17 2.77 -9.75
CA ASN A 324 39.26 2.59 -10.73
C ASN A 324 40.10 1.33 -10.49
N ILE A 325 39.55 0.30 -9.85
CA ILE A 325 40.25 -0.95 -9.54
C ILE A 325 39.46 -2.13 -10.10
N GLY A 326 40.13 -2.95 -10.90
CA GLY A 326 39.61 -4.24 -11.36
C GLY A 326 40.08 -5.36 -10.44
N TYR A 327 39.19 -6.29 -10.12
CA TYR A 327 39.43 -7.45 -9.26
C TYR A 327 39.22 -8.72 -10.08
N LEU A 328 40.33 -9.35 -10.47
CA LEU A 328 40.31 -10.52 -11.35
C LEU A 328 40.75 -11.77 -10.59
N THR A 329 39.98 -12.85 -10.69
CA THR A 329 40.41 -14.16 -10.20
C THR A 329 41.00 -15.00 -11.32
N THR A 330 42.21 -15.52 -11.11
CA THR A 330 42.83 -16.51 -12.00
C THR A 330 43.45 -17.64 -11.17
N GLY A 331 43.06 -18.89 -11.44
CA GLY A 331 43.44 -20.03 -10.59
C GLY A 331 43.16 -19.78 -9.10
N ASN A 332 44.18 -19.93 -8.26
CA ASN A 332 44.11 -19.66 -6.81
C ASN A 332 44.58 -18.25 -6.41
N LYS A 333 44.48 -17.27 -7.31
CA LYS A 333 44.89 -15.90 -7.02
C LYS A 333 43.78 -14.90 -7.28
N LEU A 334 43.75 -13.87 -6.45
CA LEU A 334 43.05 -12.62 -6.69
C LEU A 334 44.09 -11.54 -7.06
N TYR A 335 43.86 -10.86 -8.17
CA TYR A 335 44.65 -9.72 -8.63
C TYR A 335 43.85 -8.44 -8.53
N THR A 336 44.49 -7.35 -8.11
CA THR A 336 43.99 -5.98 -8.30
C THR A 336 44.70 -5.33 -9.48
N ILE A 337 43.94 -4.65 -10.32
CA ILE A 337 44.39 -4.09 -11.60
C ILE A 337 44.07 -2.61 -11.61
N ASN A 338 45.03 -1.80 -12.07
CA ASN A 338 44.86 -0.36 -12.19
C ASN A 338 44.00 -0.01 -13.40
N LEU A 339 42.84 0.61 -13.17
CA LEU A 339 41.88 1.05 -14.20
C LEU A 339 41.71 2.58 -14.24
N ASN A 340 42.69 3.34 -13.75
CA ASN A 340 42.71 4.80 -13.90
C ASN A 340 42.73 5.23 -15.37
N ASP A 341 43.33 4.41 -16.23
CA ASP A 341 43.16 4.43 -17.69
C ASP A 341 42.68 3.04 -18.11
N LYS A 342 41.91 2.96 -19.19
CA LYS A 342 41.27 1.73 -19.68
C LYS A 342 41.79 1.29 -21.05
N SER A 343 42.79 1.98 -21.59
CA SER A 343 43.35 1.71 -22.92
C SER A 343 44.68 0.93 -22.90
N GLY A 344 44.82 -0.11 -23.73
CA GLY A 344 46.03 -0.92 -23.83
C GLY A 344 46.32 -1.80 -22.59
N PRO A 345 47.57 -2.26 -22.38
CA PRO A 345 47.91 -3.18 -21.29
C PRO A 345 47.79 -2.50 -19.93
N ARG A 346 47.06 -3.09 -18.99
CA ARG A 346 46.87 -2.57 -17.62
C ARG A 346 47.94 -3.13 -16.69
N SER A 347 48.24 -2.37 -15.64
CA SER A 347 49.25 -2.76 -14.65
C SER A 347 48.61 -3.47 -13.47
N GLN A 348 49.25 -4.54 -13.00
CA GLN A 348 48.94 -5.15 -11.71
C GLN A 348 49.25 -4.15 -10.57
N LEU A 349 48.35 -4.03 -9.60
CA LEU A 349 48.55 -3.30 -8.36
C LEU A 349 49.03 -4.24 -7.25
N ALA A 350 48.31 -5.35 -7.04
CA ALA A 350 48.65 -6.37 -6.05
C ALA A 350 48.11 -7.74 -6.45
N SER A 351 48.52 -8.77 -5.71
CA SER A 351 47.96 -10.11 -5.81
C SER A 351 48.00 -10.81 -4.46
N VAL A 352 47.04 -11.69 -4.19
CA VAL A 352 47.06 -12.58 -3.02
C VAL A 352 46.73 -14.01 -3.41
N THR A 353 47.40 -14.97 -2.76
CA THR A 353 47.12 -16.40 -2.91
C THR A 353 45.96 -16.79 -2.00
N LEU A 354 45.02 -17.54 -2.56
CA LEU A 354 43.81 -18.04 -1.93
C LEU A 354 43.99 -19.52 -1.56
N ALA A 355 43.07 -20.04 -0.74
CA ALA A 355 43.12 -21.43 -0.28
C ALA A 355 42.92 -22.45 -1.42
N GLY A 356 42.24 -22.05 -2.49
CA GLY A 356 41.94 -22.87 -3.65
C GLY A 356 41.56 -22.03 -4.86
N THR A 357 40.97 -22.65 -5.88
CA THR A 357 40.58 -21.94 -7.12
C THR A 357 39.40 -21.01 -6.86
N ALA A 358 39.49 -19.74 -7.22
CA ALA A 358 38.40 -18.78 -6.98
C ALA A 358 37.43 -18.68 -8.16
N ASN A 359 36.17 -19.04 -7.92
CA ASN A 359 35.11 -19.04 -8.92
C ASN A 359 34.44 -17.68 -9.07
N LYS A 360 34.26 -16.96 -7.94
CA LYS A 360 33.59 -15.66 -7.92
C LYS A 360 34.33 -14.69 -7.01
N VAL A 361 34.35 -13.42 -7.40
CA VAL A 361 34.70 -12.30 -6.52
C VAL A 361 33.59 -11.25 -6.53
N VAL A 362 33.25 -10.76 -5.34
CA VAL A 362 32.37 -9.58 -5.14
C VAL A 362 33.05 -8.64 -4.15
N VAL A 363 33.05 -7.35 -4.45
CA VAL A 363 33.68 -6.32 -3.58
C VAL A 363 32.61 -5.47 -2.91
N ASN A 364 32.74 -5.27 -1.61
CA ASN A 364 31.92 -4.35 -0.83
C ASN A 364 32.83 -3.52 0.09
N GLY A 365 32.96 -2.23 -0.21
CA GLY A 365 33.90 -1.33 0.47
C GLY A 365 35.34 -1.83 0.38
N ASP A 366 36.02 -1.91 1.52
CA ASP A 366 37.43 -2.31 1.63
C ASP A 366 37.66 -3.83 1.66
N TYR A 367 36.64 -4.64 1.30
CA TYR A 367 36.72 -6.11 1.37
C TYR A 367 36.23 -6.77 0.08
N ALA A 368 36.99 -7.76 -0.39
CA ALA A 368 36.57 -8.72 -1.41
C ALA A 368 36.12 -10.02 -0.74
N PHE A 369 34.98 -10.53 -1.18
CA PHE A 369 34.38 -11.79 -0.77
C PHE A 369 34.49 -12.75 -1.95
N LEU A 370 35.06 -13.92 -1.71
CA LEU A 370 35.38 -14.88 -2.76
C LEU A 370 34.75 -16.23 -2.47
N ALA A 371 34.09 -16.80 -3.47
CA ALA A 371 33.73 -18.22 -3.49
C ALA A 371 34.93 -19.01 -4.02
N VAL A 372 35.38 -20.01 -3.25
CA VAL A 372 36.63 -20.72 -3.47
C VAL A 372 36.38 -22.23 -3.47
N ASN A 373 36.98 -22.94 -4.41
CA ASN A 373 37.04 -24.41 -4.42
C ASN A 373 38.07 -24.87 -3.41
N SER A 374 37.63 -25.02 -2.16
CA SER A 374 38.42 -25.45 -1.03
C SER A 374 37.49 -26.05 0.01
N GLU A 375 37.54 -27.37 0.15
CA GLU A 375 36.74 -28.15 1.10
C GLU A 375 36.63 -27.48 2.48
N SER A 376 37.77 -27.05 3.05
CA SER A 376 37.79 -26.43 4.39
C SER A 376 37.43 -24.93 4.45
N THR A 377 37.46 -24.23 3.31
CA THR A 377 37.32 -22.77 3.23
C THR A 377 36.58 -22.34 1.96
N PRO A 378 35.30 -22.74 1.78
CA PRO A 378 34.50 -22.44 0.59
C PRO A 378 34.31 -20.94 0.32
N MET A 379 34.58 -20.10 1.32
CA MET A 379 34.59 -18.65 1.19
C MET A 379 35.79 -18.02 1.88
N GLN A 380 36.40 -17.03 1.24
CA GLN A 380 37.44 -16.19 1.84
C GLN A 380 37.09 -14.71 1.77
N ILE A 381 37.52 -13.95 2.78
CA ILE A 381 37.42 -12.49 2.85
C ILE A 381 38.83 -11.93 2.76
N VAL A 382 39.07 -11.12 1.73
CA VAL A 382 40.33 -10.40 1.51
C VAL A 382 40.11 -8.93 1.83
N GLN A 383 40.91 -8.41 2.75
CA GLN A 383 40.99 -6.98 3.00
C GLN A 383 41.83 -6.31 1.90
N ILE A 384 41.33 -5.19 1.41
CA ILE A 384 41.92 -4.39 0.34
C ILE A 384 42.38 -3.08 0.97
N SER A 385 43.66 -2.72 0.78
CA SER A 385 44.11 -1.38 1.20
C SER A 385 43.62 -0.29 0.25
N ASN A 386 43.70 0.96 0.71
CA ASN A 386 43.34 2.09 -0.12
C ASN A 386 44.11 2.09 -1.46
N GLY A 387 43.39 2.20 -2.57
CA GLY A 387 43.94 2.12 -3.92
C GLY A 387 44.31 0.70 -4.39
N GLY A 388 43.98 -0.35 -3.65
CA GLY A 388 44.15 -1.75 -4.07
C GLY A 388 45.60 -2.24 -4.13
N GLN A 389 46.52 -1.58 -3.44
CA GLN A 389 47.97 -1.84 -3.54
C GLN A 389 48.46 -2.98 -2.64
N THR A 390 47.66 -3.40 -1.66
CA THR A 390 47.93 -4.59 -0.85
C THR A 390 46.64 -5.36 -0.62
N LEU A 391 46.79 -6.68 -0.58
CA LEU A 391 45.71 -7.63 -0.36
C LEU A 391 46.13 -8.58 0.76
N SER A 392 45.22 -8.83 1.70
CA SER A 392 45.45 -9.79 2.79
C SER A 392 44.19 -10.61 3.03
N VAL A 393 44.31 -11.93 3.00
CA VAL A 393 43.23 -12.81 3.46
C VAL A 393 43.09 -12.60 4.98
N VAL A 394 41.93 -12.12 5.41
CA VAL A 394 41.67 -11.78 6.82
C VAL A 394 40.61 -12.65 7.45
N GLY A 395 39.69 -13.22 6.66
CA GLY A 395 38.61 -14.06 7.14
C GLY A 395 38.25 -15.17 6.17
N TYR A 396 37.49 -16.13 6.66
CA TYR A 396 36.99 -17.27 5.88
C TYR A 396 35.69 -17.80 6.48
N ALA A 397 34.88 -18.49 5.70
CA ALA A 397 33.78 -19.29 6.22
C ALA A 397 34.18 -20.77 6.16
N ASN A 398 33.96 -21.48 7.27
CA ASN A 398 33.98 -22.94 7.27
C ASN A 398 32.52 -23.42 7.36
N LEU A 399 32.05 -24.08 6.31
CA LEU A 399 30.69 -24.59 6.25
C LEU A 399 30.65 -26.04 6.72
N PRO A 400 29.51 -26.50 7.27
CA PRO A 400 29.31 -27.92 7.50
C PRO A 400 29.45 -28.66 6.16
N ASP A 401 30.15 -29.79 6.19
CA ASP A 401 30.26 -30.77 5.10
C ASP A 401 31.39 -30.58 4.06
N ASP A 402 32.41 -29.75 4.34
CA ASP A 402 33.68 -29.64 3.59
C ASP A 402 33.52 -29.55 2.05
N GLU A 403 33.20 -28.36 1.50
CA GLU A 403 32.73 -28.25 0.11
C GLU A 403 33.32 -27.08 -0.71
N ASP A 404 33.05 -27.07 -2.01
CA ASP A 404 33.52 -26.06 -2.98
C ASP A 404 32.53 -24.90 -3.20
N GLY A 405 33.00 -23.67 -3.00
CA GLY A 405 32.24 -22.43 -3.23
C GLY A 405 32.03 -22.11 -4.71
N VAL A 406 30.78 -21.99 -5.16
CA VAL A 406 30.45 -21.72 -6.58
C VAL A 406 30.29 -20.24 -6.86
N ASP A 407 29.37 -19.59 -6.16
CA ASP A 407 29.02 -18.18 -6.34
C ASP A 407 28.72 -17.56 -4.98
N VAL A 408 29.03 -16.27 -4.85
CA VAL A 408 28.82 -15.50 -3.62
C VAL A 408 28.27 -14.13 -3.97
N VAL A 409 27.29 -13.69 -3.19
CA VAL A 409 26.80 -12.30 -3.19
C VAL A 409 26.76 -11.77 -1.78
N VAL A 410 26.86 -10.45 -1.63
CA VAL A 410 26.95 -9.79 -0.32
C VAL A 410 25.89 -8.71 -0.26
N ASN A 411 25.23 -8.56 0.89
CA ASN A 411 24.28 -7.45 1.07
C ASN A 411 25.00 -6.09 1.01
N SER A 412 24.24 -5.02 0.77
CA SER A 412 24.79 -3.67 0.62
C SER A 412 25.60 -3.20 1.83
N THR A 413 25.26 -3.65 3.05
CA THR A 413 25.97 -3.32 4.29
C THR A 413 27.20 -4.18 4.57
N GLY A 414 27.48 -5.20 3.76
CA GLY A 414 28.62 -6.09 3.94
C GLY A 414 28.55 -6.99 5.17
N THR A 415 27.37 -7.12 5.80
CA THR A 415 27.17 -7.91 7.04
C THR A 415 26.65 -9.31 6.79
N ARG A 416 26.21 -9.61 5.56
CA ARG A 416 25.78 -10.94 5.13
C ARG A 416 26.42 -11.29 3.81
N ALA A 417 27.04 -12.46 3.76
CA ALA A 417 27.40 -13.12 2.51
C ALA A 417 26.47 -14.31 2.29
N TYR A 418 26.02 -14.48 1.06
CA TYR A 418 25.15 -15.56 0.63
C TYR A 418 25.93 -16.39 -0.37
N LEU A 419 26.10 -17.66 -0.05
CA LEU A 419 27.03 -18.56 -0.73
C LEU A 419 26.27 -19.79 -1.20
N ILE A 420 26.53 -20.21 -2.43
CA ILE A 420 26.00 -21.47 -2.96
C ILE A 420 27.12 -22.48 -3.19
N ILE A 421 26.76 -23.74 -2.98
CA ILE A 421 27.64 -24.90 -3.04
C ILE A 421 27.02 -25.96 -3.96
N GLU A 422 27.79 -26.44 -4.94
CA GLU A 422 27.30 -27.37 -5.97
C GLU A 422 27.12 -28.79 -5.41
N GLU A 423 28.12 -29.33 -4.71
CA GLU A 423 28.20 -30.76 -4.36
C GLU A 423 27.05 -31.22 -3.46
N ASN A 424 26.76 -30.53 -2.36
CA ASN A 424 25.60 -30.82 -1.51
C ASN A 424 24.34 -30.03 -1.86
N LYS A 425 24.35 -29.25 -2.95
CA LYS A 425 23.15 -28.54 -3.44
C LYS A 425 22.53 -27.65 -2.37
N LYS A 426 23.36 -26.75 -1.82
CA LYS A 426 23.01 -25.91 -0.68
C LYS A 426 23.26 -24.44 -0.95
N PHE A 427 22.38 -23.64 -0.35
CA PHE A 427 22.50 -22.21 -0.14
C PHE A 427 22.81 -21.97 1.34
N TYR A 428 23.77 -21.11 1.64
CA TYR A 428 24.16 -20.74 2.99
C TYR A 428 24.10 -19.22 3.19
N ILE A 429 23.68 -18.81 4.40
CA ILE A 429 23.76 -17.43 4.87
C ILE A 429 24.92 -17.34 5.87
N VAL A 430 25.92 -16.54 5.58
CA VAL A 430 27.12 -16.34 6.42
C VAL A 430 27.06 -14.94 7.06
N ASP A 431 27.28 -14.88 8.37
CA ASP A 431 27.41 -13.62 9.09
C ASP A 431 28.80 -13.05 8.90
N THR A 432 28.89 -11.97 8.13
CA THR A 432 30.13 -11.26 7.86
C THR A 432 30.15 -9.90 8.54
N SER A 433 29.39 -9.71 9.63
CA SER A 433 29.48 -8.49 10.44
C SER A 433 30.91 -8.26 10.93
N THR A 434 31.56 -9.32 11.41
CA THR A 434 33.02 -9.42 11.51
C THR A 434 33.64 -9.77 10.16
N LYS A 435 34.82 -9.23 9.86
CA LYS A 435 35.52 -9.51 8.59
C LYS A 435 36.71 -10.44 8.75
N THR A 436 37.16 -10.62 10.00
CA THR A 436 38.40 -11.32 10.33
C THR A 436 38.11 -12.65 11.03
N GLY A 437 38.97 -13.64 10.80
CA GLY A 437 38.84 -14.99 11.35
C GLY A 437 37.73 -15.83 10.71
N SER A 438 37.29 -16.86 11.42
CA SER A 438 36.21 -17.75 10.99
C SER A 438 34.86 -17.04 11.11
N GLN A 439 34.12 -16.97 10.01
CA GLN A 439 32.78 -16.39 9.95
C GLN A 439 31.73 -17.47 10.23
N PRO A 440 30.77 -17.24 11.15
CA PRO A 440 29.73 -18.22 11.44
C PRO A 440 28.65 -18.18 10.35
N PHE A 441 28.16 -19.35 9.95
CA PHE A 441 26.92 -19.42 9.16
C PHE A 441 25.69 -19.31 10.08
N LYS A 442 24.61 -18.72 9.57
CA LYS A 442 23.34 -18.51 10.27
C LYS A 442 22.34 -19.61 10.00
N GLY A 443 22.23 -20.01 8.75
CA GLY A 443 21.26 -20.98 8.27
C GLY A 443 21.60 -21.46 6.88
N SER A 444 20.91 -22.50 6.44
CA SER A 444 21.08 -23.10 5.12
C SER A 444 19.74 -23.52 4.52
N TYR A 445 19.67 -23.57 3.20
CA TYR A 445 18.54 -24.04 2.42
C TYR A 445 19.03 -25.07 1.39
N SER A 446 18.33 -26.20 1.28
CA SER A 446 18.63 -27.20 0.25
C SER A 446 17.90 -26.86 -1.04
N THR A 447 18.62 -26.84 -2.16
CA THR A 447 18.05 -26.64 -3.50
C THR A 447 17.41 -27.92 -4.07
N GLY A 448 17.28 -28.97 -3.26
CA GLY A 448 16.66 -30.23 -3.65
C GLY A 448 17.48 -30.95 -4.72
N SER A 449 16.87 -31.19 -5.88
CA SER A 449 17.55 -31.84 -7.01
C SER A 449 18.44 -30.90 -7.83
N MET A 450 18.28 -29.58 -7.66
CA MET A 450 19.00 -28.57 -8.45
C MET A 450 20.46 -28.43 -8.01
N ASN A 451 21.37 -28.48 -8.99
CA ASN A 451 22.76 -28.09 -8.84
C ASN A 451 22.86 -26.56 -9.00
N PRO A 452 23.14 -25.80 -7.93
CA PRO A 452 23.14 -24.34 -7.99
C PRO A 452 24.38 -23.81 -8.73
N LYS A 453 24.18 -22.79 -9.57
CA LYS A 453 25.21 -22.17 -10.42
C LYS A 453 25.33 -20.66 -10.26
N GLY A 454 24.23 -20.00 -9.88
CA GLY A 454 24.22 -18.55 -9.68
C GLY A 454 23.31 -18.15 -8.54
N ILE A 455 23.62 -17.02 -7.93
CA ILE A 455 22.82 -16.44 -6.85
C ILE A 455 22.67 -14.93 -7.02
N ALA A 456 21.48 -14.42 -6.70
CA ALA A 456 21.23 -13.00 -6.49
C ALA A 456 20.42 -12.77 -5.22
N VAL A 457 20.58 -11.60 -4.59
CA VAL A 457 19.71 -11.16 -3.49
C VAL A 457 18.85 -10.03 -4.01
N VAL A 458 17.56 -10.12 -3.72
CA VAL A 458 16.56 -9.17 -4.17
C VAL A 458 15.78 -8.62 -2.98
N PRO A 459 15.06 -7.49 -3.16
CA PRO A 459 14.35 -6.87 -2.06
C PRO A 459 13.28 -7.75 -1.41
N GLY A 460 12.84 -7.31 -0.23
CA GLY A 460 11.86 -8.05 0.57
C GLY A 460 12.45 -9.25 1.31
N ASN A 461 13.78 -9.28 1.57
CA ASN A 461 14.48 -10.42 2.17
C ASN A 461 14.26 -11.70 1.36
N ARG A 462 14.64 -11.65 0.10
CA ARG A 462 14.58 -12.78 -0.83
C ARG A 462 15.95 -13.02 -1.45
N ALA A 463 16.28 -14.29 -1.65
CA ALA A 463 17.41 -14.70 -2.47
C ALA A 463 16.89 -15.55 -3.63
N ILE A 464 17.52 -15.42 -4.79
CA ILE A 464 17.24 -16.21 -5.97
C ILE A 464 18.45 -17.11 -6.17
N VAL A 465 18.19 -18.41 -6.26
CA VAL A 465 19.21 -19.40 -6.60
C VAL A 465 18.83 -20.02 -7.93
N VAL A 466 19.74 -19.96 -8.89
CA VAL A 466 19.55 -20.54 -10.21
C VAL A 466 20.54 -21.67 -10.46
N GLY A 467 20.19 -22.63 -11.31
CA GLY A 467 21.02 -23.79 -11.52
C GLY A 467 20.56 -24.72 -12.62
N SER A 468 20.83 -26.01 -12.44
CA SER A 468 20.49 -27.06 -13.41
C SER A 468 19.93 -28.30 -12.74
N GLY A 469 18.91 -28.89 -13.38
CA GLY A 469 18.16 -30.03 -12.87
C GLY A 469 17.18 -29.66 -11.75
N GLY A 470 16.13 -30.45 -11.57
CA GLY A 470 15.07 -30.11 -10.62
C GLY A 470 14.37 -28.81 -11.02
N ILE A 471 14.09 -27.93 -10.04
CA ILE A 471 13.54 -26.59 -10.28
C ILE A 471 14.72 -25.62 -10.45
N GLU A 472 14.93 -25.08 -11.65
CA GLU A 472 16.16 -24.35 -11.99
C GLU A 472 16.18 -22.88 -11.57
N TYR A 473 15.02 -22.29 -11.27
CA TYR A 473 14.93 -20.94 -10.70
C TYR A 473 14.18 -21.01 -9.38
N GLN A 474 14.87 -20.91 -8.24
CA GLN A 474 14.26 -21.00 -6.91
C GLN A 474 14.33 -19.68 -6.17
N VAL A 475 13.24 -19.30 -5.51
CA VAL A 475 13.18 -18.12 -4.65
C VAL A 475 13.10 -18.54 -3.19
N VAL A 476 14.08 -18.09 -2.42
CA VAL A 476 14.27 -18.40 -1.00
C VAL A 476 13.88 -17.19 -0.17
N ASN A 477 12.96 -17.38 0.78
CA ASN A 477 12.66 -16.42 1.82
C ASN A 477 13.76 -16.46 2.90
N ILE A 478 14.47 -15.35 3.03
CA ILE A 478 15.59 -15.18 3.97
C ILE A 478 15.24 -14.21 5.10
N SER A 479 13.95 -13.95 5.35
CA SER A 479 13.49 -13.08 6.45
C SER A 479 13.82 -13.67 7.82
N ASN A 480 13.84 -15.01 7.93
CA ASN A 480 14.39 -15.74 9.06
C ASN A 480 15.73 -16.36 8.65
N GLU A 481 16.83 -15.68 8.92
CA GLU A 481 18.17 -16.11 8.49
C GLU A 481 18.62 -17.46 9.08
N ALA A 482 18.03 -17.88 10.22
CA ALA A 482 18.37 -19.15 10.85
C ALA A 482 17.70 -20.36 10.18
N ALA A 483 16.58 -20.13 9.50
CA ALA A 483 15.80 -21.16 8.82
C ALA A 483 15.22 -20.59 7.52
N PRO A 484 16.06 -20.36 6.49
CA PRO A 484 15.57 -19.94 5.19
C PRO A 484 14.69 -21.03 4.57
N VAL A 485 13.59 -20.63 3.93
CA VAL A 485 12.60 -21.54 3.34
C VAL A 485 12.27 -21.11 1.92
N SER A 486 11.77 -22.04 1.09
CA SER A 486 11.25 -21.66 -0.23
C SER A 486 10.06 -20.70 -0.05
N CYS A 487 10.05 -19.59 -0.80
CA CYS A 487 8.91 -18.68 -0.78
C CYS A 487 7.84 -19.05 -1.80
N ALA A 488 8.24 -19.69 -2.91
CA ALA A 488 7.34 -19.93 -4.01
C ALA A 488 6.45 -21.17 -3.80
N PRO A 489 5.13 -21.07 -3.97
CA PRO A 489 4.27 -22.25 -4.05
C PRO A 489 4.78 -23.16 -5.19
N GLY A 490 5.29 -24.34 -4.84
CA GLY A 490 5.90 -25.26 -5.82
C GLY A 490 7.40 -25.10 -6.04
N GLY A 491 8.10 -24.25 -5.27
CA GLY A 491 9.56 -24.22 -5.20
C GLY A 491 10.27 -23.25 -6.16
N GLY A 492 9.57 -22.67 -7.13
CA GLY A 492 10.14 -21.73 -8.11
C GLY A 492 9.60 -21.92 -9.53
N ILE A 493 10.41 -21.64 -10.55
CA ILE A 493 10.11 -21.90 -11.96
C ILE A 493 10.95 -23.09 -12.44
N ASP A 494 10.27 -24.13 -12.93
CA ASP A 494 10.86 -25.27 -13.61
C ASP A 494 10.87 -24.98 -15.11
N MET A 495 12.06 -24.78 -15.66
CA MET A 495 12.27 -24.35 -17.05
C MET A 495 12.83 -25.49 -17.92
N ASN A 496 13.28 -26.59 -17.32
CA ASN A 496 13.94 -27.72 -18.00
C ASN A 496 15.14 -27.29 -18.85
N ILE A 497 15.92 -26.33 -18.36
CA ILE A 497 17.13 -25.79 -18.99
C ILE A 497 18.21 -25.56 -17.94
N THR A 498 19.46 -25.42 -18.35
CA THR A 498 20.53 -24.97 -17.44
C THR A 498 20.53 -23.44 -17.37
N ILE A 499 20.31 -22.87 -16.19
CA ILE A 499 20.56 -21.45 -15.94
C ILE A 499 21.97 -21.30 -15.37
N ASN A 500 22.85 -20.61 -16.10
CA ASN A 500 24.26 -20.44 -15.71
C ASN A 500 24.50 -19.19 -14.86
N GLY A 501 23.60 -18.21 -14.88
CA GLY A 501 23.74 -17.01 -14.07
C GLY A 501 22.46 -16.21 -13.94
N VAL A 502 22.43 -15.38 -12.90
CA VAL A 502 21.35 -14.44 -12.60
C VAL A 502 21.96 -13.10 -12.17
N SER A 503 21.38 -12.01 -12.63
CA SER A 503 21.70 -10.66 -12.15
C SER A 503 20.41 -9.89 -11.95
N SER A 504 20.21 -9.36 -10.75
CA SER A 504 18.99 -8.64 -10.38
C SER A 504 19.25 -7.15 -10.27
N ILE A 505 18.27 -6.37 -10.71
CA ILE A 505 18.30 -4.91 -10.65
C ILE A 505 17.00 -4.37 -10.02
N ILE A 506 17.05 -3.11 -9.60
CA ILE A 506 15.88 -2.31 -9.26
C ILE A 506 15.98 -1.07 -10.13
N GLU A 507 14.98 -0.86 -10.98
CA GLU A 507 14.87 0.29 -11.86
C GLU A 507 14.53 1.56 -11.04
N SER A 508 14.73 2.73 -11.66
CA SER A 508 14.58 4.02 -10.98
C SER A 508 13.13 4.30 -10.54
N ASP A 509 12.16 3.67 -11.17
CA ASP A 509 10.73 3.73 -10.83
C ASP A 509 10.32 2.72 -9.75
N GLY A 510 11.23 1.84 -9.35
CA GLY A 510 11.06 0.85 -8.29
C GLY A 510 10.77 -0.56 -8.79
N ASP A 511 10.67 -0.78 -10.10
CA ASP A 511 10.47 -2.11 -10.66
C ASP A 511 11.71 -3.00 -10.43
N ALA A 512 11.48 -4.24 -10.00
CA ALA A 512 12.55 -5.16 -9.69
C ALA A 512 12.54 -6.35 -10.66
N TYR A 513 13.66 -6.55 -11.34
CA TYR A 513 13.81 -7.60 -12.33
C TYR A 513 15.01 -8.49 -12.01
N SER A 514 14.90 -9.75 -12.40
CA SER A 514 16.02 -10.68 -12.46
C SER A 514 16.24 -11.11 -13.89
N TYR A 515 17.41 -10.78 -14.42
CA TYR A 515 17.83 -11.24 -15.72
C TYR A 515 18.60 -12.54 -15.56
N ILE A 516 18.22 -13.55 -16.33
CA ILE A 516 18.84 -14.88 -16.29
C ILE A 516 19.48 -15.20 -17.63
N ILE A 517 20.61 -15.91 -17.56
CA ILE A 517 21.31 -16.42 -18.74
C ILE A 517 21.41 -17.94 -18.70
N SER A 518 21.04 -18.60 -19.81
CA SER A 518 21.07 -20.05 -19.97
C SER A 518 21.99 -20.52 -21.09
N ASP A 519 22.19 -21.83 -21.17
CA ASP A 519 22.89 -22.50 -22.28
C ASP A 519 21.96 -22.92 -23.44
N SER A 520 20.67 -22.64 -23.32
CA SER A 520 19.61 -23.10 -24.22
C SER A 520 18.68 -21.97 -24.65
N ASP A 521 18.28 -21.97 -25.91
CA ASP A 521 17.41 -20.95 -26.53
C ASP A 521 16.03 -20.83 -25.82
N PRO A 522 15.49 -19.61 -25.67
CA PRO A 522 16.20 -18.32 -25.76
C PRO A 522 17.17 -18.12 -24.60
N GLU A 523 18.43 -17.76 -24.85
CA GLU A 523 19.44 -17.76 -23.79
C GLU A 523 19.26 -16.65 -22.75
N PHE A 524 18.70 -15.49 -23.14
CA PHE A 524 18.38 -14.40 -22.21
C PHE A 524 16.89 -14.33 -21.93
N ARG A 525 16.54 -14.30 -20.64
CA ARG A 525 15.15 -14.15 -20.19
C ARG A 525 15.06 -13.17 -19.01
N ILE A 526 13.90 -12.55 -18.89
CA ILE A 526 13.57 -11.62 -17.83
C ILE A 526 12.58 -12.32 -16.90
N VAL A 527 12.89 -12.34 -15.61
CA VAL A 527 11.94 -12.75 -14.57
C VAL A 527 11.51 -11.50 -13.84
N GLU A 528 10.21 -11.25 -13.85
CA GLU A 528 9.64 -10.14 -13.11
C GLU A 528 9.53 -10.49 -11.63
N GLY A 529 10.10 -9.61 -10.83
CA GLY A 529 10.18 -9.74 -9.40
C GLY A 529 9.11 -8.99 -8.64
N GLY A 530 9.07 -9.30 -7.35
CA GLY A 530 8.26 -8.57 -6.42
C GLY A 530 8.91 -7.31 -5.90
N SER A 531 8.04 -6.44 -5.43
CA SER A 531 8.28 -5.52 -4.34
C SER A 531 9.73 -5.11 -4.06
N GLY A 532 10.27 -4.25 -4.94
CA GLY A 532 11.64 -3.76 -5.03
C GLY A 532 12.11 -2.87 -3.89
N GLY A 533 11.83 -3.20 -2.61
CA GLY A 533 12.44 -2.57 -1.43
C GLY A 533 12.05 -1.11 -1.15
N ALA A 534 11.68 -0.36 -2.18
CA ALA A 534 11.09 0.95 -2.19
C ALA A 534 9.58 0.79 -2.35
N PHE A 535 8.78 1.42 -1.49
CA PHE A 535 7.35 1.56 -1.67
C PHE A 535 7.06 2.33 -2.96
N SER A 536 6.06 1.89 -3.72
CA SER A 536 5.50 2.63 -4.86
C SER A 536 5.18 4.05 -4.41
N SER A 537 5.43 5.03 -5.27
CA SER A 537 5.17 6.44 -4.94
C SER A 537 3.69 6.72 -4.68
N GLU A 538 2.79 5.95 -5.31
CA GLU A 538 1.36 5.95 -5.04
C GLU A 538 0.68 4.60 -5.29
N GLY A 539 -0.50 4.43 -4.71
CA GLY A 539 -1.32 3.25 -4.89
C GLY A 539 -2.76 3.50 -4.46
N THR A 540 -3.68 2.72 -5.02
CA THR A 540 -5.10 2.73 -4.67
C THR A 540 -5.56 1.33 -4.28
N PHE A 541 -6.42 1.26 -3.27
CA PHE A 541 -7.17 0.07 -2.87
C PHE A 541 -8.66 0.34 -3.05
N GLU A 542 -9.39 -0.57 -3.70
CA GLU A 542 -10.86 -0.54 -3.77
C GLU A 542 -11.45 -1.75 -3.05
N SER A 543 -12.38 -1.52 -2.13
CA SER A 543 -13.00 -2.60 -1.36
C SER A 543 -13.88 -3.51 -2.22
N GLN A 544 -14.17 -4.69 -1.69
CA GLN A 544 -15.26 -5.51 -2.19
C GLN A 544 -16.63 -4.81 -2.04
N THR A 545 -17.66 -5.36 -2.67
CA THR A 545 -19.03 -4.87 -2.50
C THR A 545 -19.64 -5.40 -1.22
N PHE A 546 -20.05 -4.51 -0.33
CA PHE A 546 -20.94 -4.87 0.77
C PHE A 546 -22.39 -4.63 0.37
N ASN A 547 -23.24 -5.65 0.56
CA ASN A 547 -24.68 -5.56 0.31
C ASN A 547 -25.43 -6.23 1.47
N PRO A 548 -26.12 -5.48 2.34
CA PRO A 548 -26.86 -6.03 3.47
C PRO A 548 -28.20 -6.67 3.07
N GLY A 549 -28.62 -6.55 1.80
CA GLY A 549 -29.86 -7.13 1.27
C GLY A 549 -31.09 -6.22 1.31
N TYR A 550 -30.94 -4.99 1.81
CA TYR A 550 -31.99 -3.97 1.92
C TYR A 550 -31.41 -2.56 1.71
N GLN A 551 -32.27 -1.57 1.47
CA GLN A 551 -31.81 -0.18 1.35
C GLN A 551 -31.31 0.35 2.70
N THR A 552 -30.20 1.08 2.68
CA THR A 552 -29.57 1.72 3.81
C THR A 552 -29.41 3.22 3.58
N ALA A 553 -29.44 3.97 4.68
CA ALA A 553 -28.88 5.31 4.74
C ALA A 553 -27.54 5.23 5.47
N ASP A 554 -26.44 5.39 4.74
CA ASP A 554 -25.11 5.39 5.32
C ASP A 554 -24.87 6.73 6.01
N ASN A 555 -24.51 6.70 7.29
CA ASN A 555 -24.46 7.90 8.14
C ASN A 555 -23.04 8.47 8.22
N ARG A 556 -22.06 7.60 8.44
CA ARG A 556 -20.67 7.98 8.74
C ARG A 556 -19.74 6.82 8.45
N PHE A 557 -18.51 7.11 8.06
CA PHE A 557 -17.43 6.13 8.08
C PHE A 557 -16.31 6.57 9.04
N SER A 558 -15.50 5.61 9.48
CA SER A 558 -14.27 5.82 10.22
C SER A 558 -13.20 4.87 9.72
N ALA A 559 -11.96 5.32 9.69
CA ALA A 559 -10.81 4.53 9.32
C ALA A 559 -9.66 4.81 10.30
N ASN A 560 -9.02 3.76 10.79
CA ASN A 560 -7.78 3.87 11.57
C ASN A 560 -6.58 3.54 10.68
N PHE A 561 -5.53 4.34 10.79
CA PHE A 561 -4.34 4.22 9.95
C PHE A 561 -3.10 4.77 10.67
N ASN A 562 -1.92 4.49 10.12
CA ASN A 562 -0.68 5.17 10.47
C ASN A 562 -0.21 5.96 9.24
N GLN A 563 0.07 7.24 9.43
CA GLN A 563 0.59 8.12 8.39
C GLN A 563 1.95 8.70 8.81
N PRO A 564 3.06 7.99 8.51
CA PRO A 564 4.41 8.50 8.72
C PRO A 564 4.67 9.84 8.00
N ALA A 565 5.73 10.54 8.39
CA ALA A 565 6.18 11.74 7.67
C ALA A 565 6.42 11.43 6.19
N ASN A 566 6.17 12.40 5.31
CA ASN A 566 6.32 12.25 3.84
C ASN A 566 5.37 11.22 3.20
N THR A 567 4.32 10.80 3.91
CA THR A 567 3.26 9.93 3.37
C THR A 567 1.88 10.60 3.47
N SER A 568 0.94 10.16 2.65
CA SER A 568 -0.47 10.53 2.77
C SER A 568 -1.42 9.38 2.49
N ILE A 569 -2.55 9.38 3.19
CA ILE A 569 -3.67 8.49 2.94
C ILE A 569 -4.96 9.30 2.83
N GLN A 570 -5.79 8.96 1.85
CA GLN A 570 -7.10 9.59 1.62
C GLN A 570 -8.13 8.54 1.19
N PHE A 571 -9.41 8.89 1.28
CA PHE A 571 -10.53 7.99 1.00
C PHE A 571 -11.54 8.60 0.04
N GLN A 572 -12.24 7.75 -0.70
CA GLN A 572 -13.51 8.05 -1.35
C GLN A 572 -14.49 6.93 -0.99
N VAL A 573 -15.79 7.26 -1.03
CA VAL A 573 -16.85 6.32 -0.72
C VAL A 573 -17.87 6.27 -1.85
N ALA A 574 -18.53 5.12 -2.00
CA ALA A 574 -19.60 4.92 -2.94
C ALA A 574 -20.74 4.12 -2.31
N LEU A 575 -21.97 4.57 -2.52
CA LEU A 575 -23.18 3.85 -2.18
C LEU A 575 -24.11 3.92 -3.39
N ALA A 576 -24.61 2.78 -3.87
CA ALA A 576 -25.41 2.71 -5.08
C ALA A 576 -26.72 1.93 -4.85
N ASN A 577 -27.73 2.25 -5.65
CA ASN A 577 -28.95 1.45 -5.75
C ASN A 577 -28.69 0.19 -6.60
N LEU A 578 -29.59 -0.79 -6.50
CA LEU A 578 -29.58 -1.96 -7.37
C LEU A 578 -29.90 -1.58 -8.83
N GLU A 579 -29.19 -2.19 -9.77
CA GLU A 579 -29.49 -2.19 -11.20
C GLU A 579 -30.02 -3.57 -11.59
N ALA A 580 -31.25 -3.63 -12.12
CA ALA A 580 -31.92 -4.89 -12.45
C ALA A 580 -31.92 -5.94 -11.32
N GLY A 581 -31.97 -5.50 -10.06
CA GLY A 581 -32.00 -6.38 -8.88
C GLY A 581 -30.62 -6.84 -8.37
N LEU A 582 -29.53 -6.38 -8.98
CA LEU A 582 -28.16 -6.70 -8.57
C LEU A 582 -27.37 -5.42 -8.25
N CYS A 583 -26.30 -5.56 -7.48
CA CYS A 583 -25.36 -4.44 -7.31
C CYS A 583 -24.72 -4.07 -8.65
N PRO A 584 -24.54 -2.78 -8.94
CA PRO A 584 -23.98 -2.35 -10.22
C PRO A 584 -22.52 -2.82 -10.38
N SER A 585 -22.08 -2.97 -11.62
CA SER A 585 -20.69 -3.31 -11.94
C SER A 585 -19.74 -2.12 -11.82
N SER A 586 -20.26 -0.89 -11.87
CA SER A 586 -19.51 0.36 -11.74
C SER A 586 -20.08 1.26 -10.64
N TYR A 587 -19.21 2.01 -9.98
CA TYR A 587 -19.54 2.88 -8.85
C TYR A 587 -18.98 4.28 -9.08
N ALA A 588 -19.76 5.31 -8.73
CA ALA A 588 -19.24 6.67 -8.60
C ALA A 588 -18.66 6.85 -7.19
N PHE A 589 -17.33 6.88 -7.09
CA PHE A 589 -16.63 7.21 -5.86
C PHE A 589 -16.60 8.73 -5.68
N VAL A 590 -16.96 9.20 -4.49
CA VAL A 590 -16.99 10.63 -4.16
C VAL A 590 -16.18 10.93 -2.91
N GLY A 591 -15.58 12.13 -2.88
CA GLY A 591 -14.92 12.68 -1.70
C GLY A 591 -15.83 13.56 -0.87
N GLN A 592 -15.22 14.41 -0.02
CA GLN A 592 -15.90 15.17 1.02
C GLN A 592 -16.97 16.15 0.52
N ASP A 593 -16.83 16.64 -0.71
CA ASP A 593 -17.76 17.59 -1.34
C ASP A 593 -18.78 16.90 -2.28
N GLY A 594 -18.79 15.57 -2.33
CA GLY A 594 -19.67 14.82 -3.24
C GLY A 594 -19.18 14.76 -4.69
N THR A 595 -17.95 15.19 -4.99
CA THR A 595 -17.35 15.10 -6.33
C THR A 595 -16.37 13.94 -6.46
N SER A 596 -16.17 13.44 -7.67
CA SER A 596 -15.24 12.33 -7.95
C SER A 596 -13.76 12.72 -7.98
N GLY A 597 -13.46 14.03 -8.02
CA GLY A 597 -12.09 14.56 -7.99
C GLY A 597 -11.57 14.83 -6.58
N SER A 598 -12.45 14.92 -5.58
CA SER A 598 -12.08 15.21 -4.20
C SER A 598 -11.93 13.92 -3.38
N TRP A 599 -11.29 14.05 -2.22
CA TRP A 599 -11.03 12.94 -1.31
C TRP A 599 -11.28 13.35 0.16
N PHE A 600 -11.34 12.37 1.04
CA PHE A 600 -11.41 12.53 2.49
C PHE A 600 -10.05 12.18 3.14
N PRO A 601 -9.47 13.04 3.99
CA PRO A 601 -9.73 14.47 4.07
C PRO A 601 -9.37 15.19 2.75
N LEU A 602 -9.95 16.37 2.52
CA LEU A 602 -9.59 17.22 1.36
C LEU A 602 -8.09 17.55 1.30
N THR A 603 -7.49 17.77 2.46
CA THR A 603 -6.05 17.96 2.62
C THR A 603 -5.53 16.92 3.61
N PRO A 604 -4.61 16.03 3.22
CA PRO A 604 -3.95 15.12 4.15
C PRO A 604 -3.21 15.90 5.24
N THR A 605 -3.42 15.53 6.50
CA THR A 605 -2.72 16.12 7.64
C THR A 605 -1.70 15.11 8.15
N PRO A 606 -0.38 15.36 8.05
CA PRO A 606 0.65 14.46 8.56
C PRO A 606 0.44 14.12 10.05
N GLY A 607 0.71 12.86 10.42
CA GLY A 607 0.60 12.39 11.81
C GLY A 607 -0.81 12.06 12.30
N LEU A 608 -1.82 12.10 11.43
CA LEU A 608 -3.16 11.64 11.77
C LEU A 608 -3.20 10.11 11.86
N THR A 609 -3.87 9.56 12.88
CA THR A 609 -3.98 8.11 13.13
C THR A 609 -5.38 7.54 12.96
N SER A 610 -6.38 8.42 12.82
CA SER A 610 -7.74 8.03 12.52
C SER A 610 -8.46 9.18 11.82
N TYR A 611 -9.38 8.84 10.93
CA TYR A 611 -10.24 9.82 10.28
C TYR A 611 -11.68 9.34 10.31
N SER A 612 -12.61 10.27 10.47
CA SER A 612 -14.02 9.93 10.45
C SER A 612 -14.85 11.10 9.94
N ALA A 613 -15.72 10.85 8.97
CA ALA A 613 -16.52 11.88 8.31
C ALA A 613 -17.93 11.41 7.96
N PRO A 614 -18.91 12.34 7.89
CA PRO A 614 -20.26 12.02 7.42
C PRO A 614 -20.21 11.39 6.03
N PHE A 615 -21.08 10.42 5.80
CA PHE A 615 -21.25 9.89 4.45
C PHE A 615 -22.07 10.90 3.62
N PRO A 616 -21.66 11.25 2.37
CA PRO A 616 -22.40 12.22 1.58
C PRO A 616 -23.86 11.78 1.37
N LEU A 617 -24.82 12.66 1.66
CA LEU A 617 -26.25 12.39 1.51
C LEU A 617 -26.73 12.95 0.17
N GLY A 618 -27.47 12.16 -0.61
CA GLY A 618 -28.01 12.54 -1.91
C GLY A 618 -27.50 11.69 -3.07
N THR A 619 -27.66 12.21 -4.29
CA THR A 619 -27.29 11.53 -5.54
C THR A 619 -26.16 12.31 -6.22
N TYR A 620 -25.06 11.66 -6.58
CA TYR A 620 -23.86 12.30 -7.14
C TYR A 620 -23.29 11.51 -8.33
N GLY A 621 -23.23 12.10 -9.52
CA GLY A 621 -22.79 11.38 -10.72
C GLY A 621 -23.67 10.17 -11.06
N SER A 622 -23.19 9.32 -11.97
CA SER A 622 -23.86 8.05 -12.31
C SER A 622 -23.51 6.98 -11.27
N ASN A 623 -24.51 6.34 -10.68
CA ASN A 623 -24.34 5.22 -9.73
C ASN A 623 -23.77 5.60 -8.35
N TYR A 624 -24.14 6.78 -7.84
CA TYR A 624 -24.13 7.08 -6.41
C TYR A 624 -25.52 7.55 -5.95
N SER A 625 -26.01 6.97 -4.86
CA SER A 625 -27.21 7.42 -4.15
C SER A 625 -27.09 7.01 -2.68
N ASN A 626 -27.25 7.99 -1.79
CA ASN A 626 -27.48 7.78 -0.37
C ASN A 626 -28.81 8.45 0.00
N PRO A 627 -29.88 7.68 0.29
CA PRO A 627 -29.91 6.23 0.53
C PRO A 627 -29.62 5.34 -0.70
N GLY A 628 -29.10 4.14 -0.45
CA GLY A 628 -28.73 3.13 -1.46
C GLY A 628 -28.68 1.73 -0.85
N GLN A 629 -27.94 0.77 -1.42
CA GLN A 629 -27.85 -0.60 -0.88
C GLN A 629 -26.46 -1.23 -1.04
N CYS A 630 -25.74 -0.93 -2.12
CA CYS A 630 -24.44 -1.53 -2.40
C CYS A 630 -23.34 -0.54 -2.10
N PHE A 631 -22.49 -0.86 -1.13
CA PHE A 631 -21.42 0.00 -0.64
C PHE A 631 -20.05 -0.47 -1.13
N ARG A 632 -19.17 0.50 -1.43
CA ARG A 632 -17.72 0.33 -1.59
C ARG A 632 -16.96 1.56 -1.05
N TYR A 633 -15.71 1.37 -0.67
CA TYR A 633 -14.77 2.47 -0.47
C TYR A 633 -13.51 2.31 -1.32
N LYS A 634 -12.80 3.43 -1.47
CA LYS A 634 -11.51 3.52 -2.13
C LYS A 634 -10.54 4.23 -1.21
N ALA A 635 -9.35 3.69 -1.01
CA ALA A 635 -8.27 4.32 -0.27
C ALA A 635 -7.10 4.64 -1.22
N LYS A 636 -6.64 5.88 -1.25
CA LYS A 636 -5.43 6.31 -1.96
C LYS A 636 -4.30 6.48 -0.97
N LEU A 637 -3.19 5.81 -1.21
CA LEU A 637 -1.96 5.89 -0.44
C LEU A 637 -0.88 6.53 -1.33
N SER A 638 0.00 7.33 -0.75
CA SER A 638 1.17 7.86 -1.46
C SER A 638 2.33 8.19 -0.52
N THR A 639 3.54 8.20 -1.06
CA THR A 639 4.77 8.52 -0.33
C THR A 639 5.75 9.29 -1.21
N THR A 640 6.45 10.27 -0.63
CA THR A 640 7.64 10.88 -1.22
C THR A 640 8.94 10.37 -0.56
N ASP A 641 8.83 9.49 0.43
CA ASP A 641 9.93 8.74 1.03
C ASP A 641 9.66 7.25 0.85
N GLN A 642 10.26 6.65 -0.17
CA GLN A 642 9.98 5.28 -0.58
C GLN A 642 10.45 4.23 0.46
N ASN A 643 11.07 4.63 1.58
CA ASN A 643 11.34 3.73 2.71
C ASN A 643 10.17 3.64 3.70
N ASN A 644 9.17 4.52 3.56
CA ASN A 644 8.00 4.61 4.42
C ASN A 644 6.70 4.48 3.62
N THR A 645 5.71 3.81 4.21
CA THR A 645 4.36 3.67 3.64
C THR A 645 3.32 4.13 4.67
N PRO A 646 2.23 4.79 4.24
CA PRO A 646 1.04 4.84 5.07
C PRO A 646 0.45 3.43 5.22
N VAL A 647 -0.21 3.17 6.35
CA VAL A 647 -0.75 1.85 6.70
C VAL A 647 -2.22 2.03 7.08
N LEU A 648 -3.15 1.39 6.37
CA LEU A 648 -4.56 1.35 6.75
C LEU A 648 -4.83 0.07 7.55
N TYR A 649 -5.34 0.23 8.78
CA TYR A 649 -5.66 -0.89 9.68
C TYR A 649 -7.10 -1.36 9.52
N ASP A 650 -8.04 -0.42 9.41
CA ASP A 650 -9.45 -0.74 9.26
C ASP A 650 -10.24 0.33 8.51
N PHE A 651 -11.39 -0.09 7.99
CA PHE A 651 -12.43 0.80 7.51
C PHE A 651 -13.80 0.33 8.03
N THR A 652 -14.52 1.23 8.70
CA THR A 652 -15.81 0.95 9.33
C THR A 652 -16.87 1.91 8.83
N ILE A 653 -18.04 1.41 8.43
CA ILE A 653 -19.23 2.19 8.08
C ILE A 653 -20.29 2.02 9.16
N ASN A 654 -20.94 3.12 9.52
CA ASN A 654 -22.16 3.16 10.31
C ASN A 654 -23.34 3.51 9.40
N TYR A 655 -24.35 2.65 9.37
CA TYR A 655 -25.51 2.80 8.49
C TYR A 655 -26.83 2.49 9.19
N SER A 656 -27.93 2.97 8.63
CA SER A 656 -29.29 2.74 9.12
C SER A 656 -30.10 1.91 8.11
N PRO A 657 -30.76 0.80 8.53
CA PRO A 657 -31.64 -0.02 7.68
C PRO A 657 -32.89 0.66 7.16
#